data_AF-A0A5C7B1J2-F1
#
_entry.id   AF-A0A5C7B1J2-F1
#
_cell.length_a   1.000
_cell.length_b   1.000
_cell.length_c   1.000
_cell.angle_alpha   90.00
_cell.angle_beta   90.00
_cell.angle_gamma   90.00
#
_symmetry.space_group_name_H-M   'P 1'
#
loop_
_entity.id
_entity.type
_entity.pdbx_description
1 polymer ?
#
loop_
_entity_poly.entity_id
_entity_poly.type
_entity_poly.pdbx_seq_one_letter_code
_entity_poly.pdbx_strand_id
1 'polypeptide(L)'
;MRIKYFYLVIILITSVKFSYSQNTKEASPWTPEDIINTEYMRSVSIAPNNTMVVWTKQKGVKDKDRFISDIYLTRLDLKDEANFKTIQLTNGKDNDYSPIFSKDGEYIYFLSSRDKGKKLWKLSIYGGEAQEVKEFKNGISNLQWKDEETLLFQSNDGKTLYEITNEKNKDNVVIVEDTLHWKPNHVYAYNIKHKTIKKLTNNTNPLTSYKISKDGKWLIYGMQRNIAYASDAQKDPYQYLKNLETGKVEKILSNFEYPTYGFQFTNNSKGFYFSSAYGSNPKYNGAGINELYYFNLETMTHTKVNLNWNLGHAGGYYVVGNDVIISLANKATRRLAYYKKNGDSWTKKKIDLKEKNDHVAISAISNDGSKIAYTYSTASKLPSFLISDLKEHKFLNEAELVKLNENLLKKHITKSEVMVWKGYDNEEVTGILYYPKNYVEGKKYPLMLSIHGGPASQDLDMWSERWSTYPNLLAQKGMFILKPNYHGSSNHGLSYVESIKENYYVPELEDIIKGIEVLHNEGKIDKTKMGTMGWSNGAIISTMLTVKYPDMFKVAAPGAGDVNWTSDYGTCRFGVSFDQHYFGGAPWDDVNGKTYNENYILKSPLFEIEKIKTPTIIFHGSADRAVPRDQGWEYYRGLQQVGKAPVRFLWFPDQPHGLGKITHQLRKMKEEITWIETYLLNKPTTRNEAFKKESPLGNILKLQSVKSVNGLYGELNNNKLIPETVSIQKDSTSIGRFEVTNAQLKAFKQNYTYAVGHENYPAVVDLETAKNYINWLNKLTGNVYRLPNKKEAKALHKSARKVASKENIVNYWAGYQLTPSDFEKLQLKLNDVKTSLLKPVGSFKAVKIGNAEIYDLGGNVAEFYNDGIYGYSAYDYYDVYNDENLLKSDYTGIRLIKE
;
A
#
# COMPACT_ATOMS: atom_id res chain seq x y z
N MET A 1 -8.16 20.08 81.72
CA MET A 1 -8.53 18.96 82.61
C MET A 1 -9.41 17.99 81.84
N ARG A 2 -8.91 16.75 81.61
CA ARG A 2 -9.56 15.48 81.21
C ARG A 2 -10.56 15.40 80.02
N ILE A 3 -10.00 14.90 78.91
CA ILE A 3 -10.44 13.80 78.01
C ILE A 3 -11.81 13.13 78.32
N LYS A 4 -12.65 13.00 77.28
CA LYS A 4 -13.60 11.88 77.10
C LYS A 4 -13.44 11.28 75.70
N TYR A 5 -13.19 9.98 75.66
CA TYR A 5 -13.07 9.15 74.46
C TYR A 5 -14.43 8.90 73.81
N PHE A 6 -14.50 9.00 72.48
CA PHE A 6 -15.58 8.43 71.66
C PHE A 6 -14.93 7.50 70.61
N TYR A 7 -15.37 6.25 70.59
CA TYR A 7 -14.97 5.24 69.61
C TYR A 7 -15.62 5.54 68.25
N LEU A 8 -14.80 5.71 67.21
CA LEU A 8 -15.23 5.81 65.81
C LEU A 8 -14.94 4.46 65.13
N VAL A 9 -15.99 3.78 64.66
CA VAL A 9 -15.90 2.55 63.88
C VAL A 9 -15.50 2.89 62.45
N ILE A 10 -14.32 2.45 62.02
CA ILE A 10 -13.84 2.55 60.63
C ILE A 10 -14.26 1.28 59.89
N ILE A 11 -15.17 1.42 58.93
CA ILE A 11 -15.52 0.36 57.95
C ILE A 11 -14.52 0.46 56.79
N LEU A 12 -13.61 -0.51 56.71
CA LEU A 12 -12.70 -0.71 55.59
C LEU A 12 -13.46 -1.43 54.46
N ILE A 13 -13.80 -0.72 53.37
CA ILE A 13 -14.32 -1.33 52.15
C ILE A 13 -13.13 -1.65 51.25
N THR A 14 -12.70 -2.92 51.23
CA THR A 14 -11.75 -3.46 50.26
C THR A 14 -12.47 -3.70 48.93
N SER A 15 -12.24 -2.82 47.96
CA SER A 15 -12.68 -3.01 46.58
C SER A 15 -11.73 -3.97 45.85
N VAL A 16 -12.09 -5.26 45.82
CA VAL A 16 -11.43 -6.26 44.97
C VAL A 16 -11.80 -5.96 43.51
N LYS A 17 -10.87 -5.35 42.78
CA LYS A 17 -10.98 -5.20 41.32
C LYS A 17 -10.79 -6.58 40.66
N PHE A 18 -11.90 -7.25 40.35
CA PHE A 18 -11.89 -8.35 39.39
C PHE A 18 -11.51 -7.80 38.01
N SER A 19 -10.24 -7.97 37.64
CA SER A 19 -9.78 -7.75 36.27
C SER A 19 -10.30 -8.90 35.42
N TYR A 20 -11.42 -8.70 34.72
CA TYR A 20 -11.79 -9.53 33.58
C TYR A 20 -10.70 -9.35 32.52
N SER A 21 -9.76 -10.30 32.46
CA SER A 21 -8.87 -10.45 31.30
C SER A 21 -9.74 -10.88 30.12
N GLN A 22 -10.22 -9.90 29.34
CA GLN A 22 -10.67 -10.18 27.99
C GLN A 22 -9.46 -10.74 27.25
N ASN A 23 -9.52 -12.04 26.97
CA ASN A 23 -8.52 -12.77 26.22
C ASN A 23 -8.60 -12.33 24.75
N THR A 24 -8.16 -11.10 24.46
CA THR A 24 -8.12 -10.56 23.11
C THR A 24 -7.13 -11.39 22.29
N LYS A 25 -7.58 -11.91 21.15
CA LYS A 25 -6.67 -12.51 20.16
C LYS A 25 -5.62 -11.44 19.84
N GLU A 26 -4.36 -11.72 20.15
CA GLU A 26 -3.28 -10.78 19.89
C GLU A 26 -3.23 -10.50 18.38
N ALA A 27 -3.36 -9.22 18.00
CA ALA A 27 -3.40 -8.82 16.60
C ALA A 27 -2.08 -9.18 15.89
N SER A 28 -2.18 -9.71 14.67
CA SER A 28 -0.99 -10.16 13.94
C SER A 28 -0.08 -8.97 13.57
N PRO A 29 1.25 -9.15 13.53
CA PRO A 29 2.18 -8.07 13.18
C PRO A 29 2.03 -7.66 11.72
N TRP A 30 2.35 -6.40 11.43
CA TRP A 30 2.44 -5.90 10.06
C TRP A 30 3.67 -6.46 9.36
N THR A 31 3.56 -6.59 8.05
CA THR A 31 4.66 -6.96 7.14
C THR A 31 4.70 -5.97 5.97
N PRO A 32 5.84 -5.78 5.30
CA PRO A 32 5.92 -5.00 4.06
C PRO A 32 4.90 -5.48 3.00
N GLU A 33 4.64 -6.79 2.95
CA GLU A 33 3.63 -7.38 2.06
C GLU A 33 2.21 -6.94 2.40
N ASP A 34 1.86 -6.74 3.68
CA ASP A 34 0.53 -6.21 4.06
C ASP A 34 0.30 -4.81 3.46
N ILE A 35 1.34 -3.96 3.43
CA ILE A 35 1.29 -2.61 2.85
C ILE A 35 1.12 -2.67 1.34
N ILE A 36 1.95 -3.46 0.65
CA ILE A 36 1.89 -3.62 -0.81
C ILE A 36 0.55 -4.18 -1.28
N ASN A 37 -0.04 -5.09 -0.51
CA ASN A 37 -1.31 -5.72 -0.86
C ASN A 37 -2.53 -4.91 -0.41
N THR A 38 -2.36 -3.68 0.09
CA THR A 38 -3.47 -2.80 0.42
C THR A 38 -4.28 -2.50 -0.86
N GLU A 39 -5.57 -2.76 -0.79
CA GLU A 39 -6.53 -2.52 -1.87
C GLU A 39 -7.07 -1.09 -1.78
N TYR A 40 -7.24 -0.45 -2.94
CA TYR A 40 -7.79 0.90 -3.05
C TYR A 40 -8.92 0.95 -4.08
N MET A 41 -10.00 1.65 -3.74
CA MET A 41 -11.04 2.06 -4.69
C MET A 41 -10.57 3.29 -5.47
N ARG A 42 -10.57 3.20 -6.80
CA ARG A 42 -10.16 4.28 -7.73
C ARG A 42 -11.15 4.41 -8.89
N SER A 43 -11.09 5.52 -9.62
CA SER A 43 -11.90 5.76 -10.84
C SER A 43 -13.39 5.49 -10.63
N VAL A 44 -13.95 6.13 -9.61
CA VAL A 44 -15.36 5.97 -9.22
C VAL A 44 -16.25 6.77 -10.16
N SER A 45 -17.31 6.15 -10.66
CA SER A 45 -18.33 6.78 -11.50
C SER A 45 -19.71 6.27 -11.10
N ILE A 46 -20.68 7.19 -10.98
CA ILE A 46 -22.07 6.88 -10.61
C ILE A 46 -22.91 6.81 -11.89
N ALA A 47 -23.78 5.81 -12.00
CA ALA A 47 -24.65 5.62 -13.15
C ALA A 47 -25.63 6.80 -13.31
N PRO A 48 -26.08 7.12 -14.55
CA PRO A 48 -27.01 8.22 -14.80
C PRO A 48 -28.32 8.15 -14.01
N ASN A 49 -28.83 6.95 -13.77
CA ASN A 49 -30.04 6.71 -12.97
C ASN A 49 -29.78 6.65 -11.45
N ASN A 50 -28.54 6.85 -11.01
CA ASN A 50 -28.11 6.83 -9.61
C ASN A 50 -28.34 5.51 -8.86
N THR A 51 -28.58 4.39 -9.56
CA THR A 51 -28.79 3.08 -8.93
C THR A 51 -27.52 2.23 -8.85
N MET A 52 -26.42 2.66 -9.47
CA MET A 52 -25.19 1.87 -9.56
C MET A 52 -23.94 2.74 -9.48
N VAL A 53 -22.84 2.13 -9.02
CA VAL A 53 -21.51 2.74 -8.99
C VAL A 53 -20.51 1.79 -9.63
N VAL A 54 -19.79 2.25 -10.66
CA VAL A 54 -18.64 1.52 -11.21
C VAL A 54 -17.36 2.12 -10.64
N TRP A 55 -16.41 1.26 -10.32
CA TRP A 55 -15.12 1.67 -9.77
C TRP A 55 -14.06 0.62 -10.10
N THR A 56 -12.80 0.94 -9.84
CA THR A 56 -11.67 0.04 -10.04
C THR A 56 -11.00 -0.30 -8.72
N LYS A 57 -10.64 -1.57 -8.54
CA LYS A 57 -9.85 -2.05 -7.41
C LYS A 57 -8.41 -2.28 -7.84
N GLN A 58 -7.48 -1.51 -7.28
CA GLN A 58 -6.06 -1.73 -7.52
C GLN A 58 -5.55 -2.95 -6.73
N LYS A 59 -4.79 -3.84 -7.38
CA LYS A 59 -4.14 -5.02 -6.77
C LYS A 59 -2.74 -5.26 -7.35
N GLY A 60 -1.86 -5.88 -6.58
CA GLY A 60 -0.55 -6.32 -7.05
C GLY A 60 -0.60 -7.69 -7.76
N VAL A 61 0.06 -7.82 -8.91
CA VAL A 61 0.21 -9.08 -9.65
C VAL A 61 1.67 -9.49 -9.62
N LYS A 62 2.00 -10.40 -8.70
CA LYS A 62 3.39 -10.74 -8.34
C LYS A 62 4.20 -11.31 -9.51
N ASP A 63 3.60 -12.15 -10.34
CA ASP A 63 4.24 -12.76 -11.51
C ASP A 63 4.51 -11.76 -12.64
N LYS A 64 3.78 -10.64 -12.69
CA LYS A 64 4.02 -9.53 -13.62
C LYS A 64 4.79 -8.35 -12.99
N ASP A 65 5.13 -8.44 -11.72
CA ASP A 65 5.83 -7.40 -10.93
C ASP A 65 5.24 -5.98 -11.09
N ARG A 66 3.91 -5.88 -11.12
CA ARG A 66 3.20 -4.61 -11.34
C ARG A 66 1.87 -4.57 -10.60
N PHE A 67 1.36 -3.36 -10.41
CA PHE A 67 -0.01 -3.14 -9.96
C PHE A 67 -0.95 -3.03 -11.18
N ILE A 68 -2.12 -3.63 -11.07
CA ILE A 68 -3.20 -3.53 -12.05
C ILE A 68 -4.50 -3.14 -11.35
N SER A 69 -5.51 -2.79 -12.13
CA SER A 69 -6.86 -2.56 -11.68
C SER A 69 -7.84 -3.53 -12.33
N ASP A 70 -8.80 -4.02 -11.54
CA ASP A 70 -10.00 -4.73 -12.00
C ASP A 70 -11.23 -3.82 -11.84
N ILE A 71 -12.25 -4.01 -12.67
CA ILE A 71 -13.50 -3.23 -12.61
C ILE A 71 -14.52 -3.93 -11.73
N TYR A 72 -15.19 -3.15 -10.88
CA TYR A 72 -16.25 -3.58 -9.97
C TYR A 72 -17.50 -2.71 -10.19
N LEU A 73 -18.67 -3.32 -10.03
CA LEU A 73 -19.98 -2.68 -10.09
C LEU A 73 -20.73 -2.91 -8.78
N THR A 74 -21.07 -1.85 -8.09
CA THR A 74 -21.89 -1.87 -6.88
C THR A 74 -23.32 -1.43 -7.22
N ARG A 75 -24.30 -2.27 -6.88
CA ARG A 75 -25.75 -2.04 -7.07
C ARG A 75 -26.33 -1.38 -5.82
N LEU A 76 -26.71 -0.11 -5.93
CA LEU A 76 -27.29 0.67 -4.82
C LEU A 76 -28.76 0.32 -4.57
N ASP A 77 -29.41 -0.28 -5.57
CA ASP A 77 -30.79 -0.76 -5.53
C ASP A 77 -30.92 -2.20 -5.03
N LEU A 78 -29.81 -2.92 -4.85
CA LEU A 78 -29.80 -4.32 -4.38
C LEU A 78 -28.93 -4.43 -3.12
N LYS A 79 -29.56 -4.83 -2.01
CA LYS A 79 -28.86 -5.09 -0.74
C LYS A 79 -28.96 -6.56 -0.36
N ASP A 80 -27.86 -7.08 0.19
CA ASP A 80 -27.85 -8.32 0.96
C ASP A 80 -27.63 -7.93 2.43
N GLU A 81 -28.65 -8.19 3.26
CA GLU A 81 -28.76 -7.67 4.62
C GLU A 81 -28.52 -6.14 4.69
N ALA A 82 -27.34 -5.72 5.15
CA ALA A 82 -26.94 -4.33 5.32
C ALA A 82 -26.00 -3.80 4.21
N ASN A 83 -25.49 -4.64 3.31
CA ASN A 83 -24.45 -4.26 2.34
C ASN A 83 -25.01 -4.20 0.90
N PHE A 84 -24.53 -3.26 0.11
CA PHE A 84 -24.83 -3.24 -1.32
C PHE A 84 -24.20 -4.44 -2.04
N LYS A 85 -24.93 -5.02 -3.00
CA LYS A 85 -24.39 -6.09 -3.83
C LYS A 85 -23.30 -5.53 -4.74
N THR A 86 -22.09 -6.04 -4.59
CA THR A 86 -20.93 -5.66 -5.40
C THR A 86 -20.48 -6.85 -6.25
N ILE A 87 -20.30 -6.61 -7.54
CA ILE A 87 -19.97 -7.61 -8.56
C ILE A 87 -18.60 -7.24 -9.14
N GLN A 88 -17.68 -8.20 -9.14
CA GLN A 88 -16.43 -8.07 -9.89
C GLN A 88 -16.73 -8.33 -11.37
N LEU A 89 -16.51 -7.32 -12.22
CA LEU A 89 -16.78 -7.40 -13.66
C LEU A 89 -15.57 -7.90 -14.46
N THR A 90 -14.35 -7.63 -13.97
CA THR A 90 -13.12 -8.15 -14.58
C THR A 90 -12.19 -8.76 -13.54
N ASN A 91 -11.46 -9.81 -13.93
CA ASN A 91 -10.54 -10.54 -13.03
C ASN A 91 -9.26 -10.97 -13.77
N GLY A 92 -8.66 -10.03 -14.49
CA GLY A 92 -7.52 -10.29 -15.35
C GLY A 92 -6.17 -10.24 -14.62
N LYS A 93 -5.11 -10.48 -15.39
CA LYS A 93 -3.73 -10.09 -15.04
C LYS A 93 -3.32 -8.80 -15.74
N ASP A 94 -4.26 -8.09 -16.34
CA ASP A 94 -4.05 -6.85 -17.09
C ASP A 94 -4.79 -5.70 -16.43
N ASN A 95 -4.32 -4.49 -16.68
CA ASN A 95 -4.88 -3.28 -16.11
C ASN A 95 -6.13 -2.87 -16.89
N ASP A 96 -7.30 -2.94 -16.25
CA ASP A 96 -8.57 -2.38 -16.71
C ASP A 96 -8.84 -1.05 -15.98
N TYR A 97 -9.10 0.01 -16.72
CA TYR A 97 -9.11 1.37 -16.17
C TYR A 97 -10.03 2.32 -16.93
N SER A 98 -10.30 3.47 -16.32
CA SER A 98 -11.20 4.52 -16.82
C SER A 98 -12.61 4.01 -17.19
N PRO A 99 -13.30 3.25 -16.31
CA PRO A 99 -14.67 2.84 -16.57
C PRO A 99 -15.63 4.04 -16.54
N ILE A 100 -16.52 4.11 -17.52
CA ILE A 100 -17.62 5.07 -17.61
C ILE A 100 -18.90 4.35 -18.03
N PHE A 101 -20.04 4.74 -17.46
CA PHE A 101 -21.33 4.25 -17.92
C PHE A 101 -21.68 4.83 -19.29
N SER A 102 -22.42 4.07 -20.10
CA SER A 102 -23.26 4.63 -21.16
C SER A 102 -24.28 5.60 -20.57
N LYS A 103 -24.82 6.48 -21.42
CA LYS A 103 -25.80 7.48 -21.00
C LYS A 103 -27.15 6.88 -20.58
N ASP A 104 -27.53 5.74 -21.17
CA ASP A 104 -28.67 4.92 -20.73
C ASP A 104 -28.38 4.10 -19.45
N GLY A 105 -27.11 3.95 -19.05
CA GLY A 105 -26.67 3.16 -17.91
C GLY A 105 -26.64 1.65 -18.12
N GLU A 106 -26.91 1.12 -19.33
CA GLU A 106 -26.94 -0.33 -19.61
C GLU A 106 -25.56 -0.96 -19.84
N TYR A 107 -24.55 -0.12 -20.09
CA TYR A 107 -23.21 -0.57 -20.46
C TYR A 107 -22.12 0.20 -19.74
N ILE A 108 -20.97 -0.45 -19.60
CA ILE A 108 -19.74 0.14 -19.07
C ILE A 108 -18.70 0.11 -20.19
N TYR A 109 -18.18 1.29 -20.55
CA TYR A 109 -17.06 1.44 -21.46
C TYR A 109 -15.78 1.66 -20.67
N PHE A 110 -14.69 1.02 -21.09
CA PHE A 110 -13.41 1.10 -20.38
C PHE A 110 -12.22 0.85 -21.31
N LEU A 111 -11.04 1.17 -20.80
CA LEU A 111 -9.77 0.86 -21.45
C LEU A 111 -9.08 -0.30 -20.75
N SER A 112 -8.35 -1.09 -21.52
CA SER A 112 -7.60 -2.23 -20.98
C SER A 112 -6.22 -2.32 -21.61
N SER A 113 -5.29 -2.85 -20.83
CA SER A 113 -3.97 -3.30 -21.31
C SER A 113 -3.95 -4.77 -21.70
N ARG A 114 -5.12 -5.44 -21.73
CA ARG A 114 -5.26 -6.76 -22.33
C ARG A 114 -5.04 -6.67 -23.85
N ASP A 115 -4.52 -7.76 -24.40
CA ASP A 115 -4.18 -7.90 -25.82
C ASP A 115 -3.18 -6.87 -26.35
N LYS A 116 -2.73 -7.07 -27.59
CA LYS A 116 -2.00 -6.04 -28.32
C LYS A 116 -3.00 -5.02 -28.87
N GLY A 117 -2.60 -3.75 -28.89
CA GLY A 117 -3.42 -2.65 -29.39
C GLY A 117 -4.05 -1.81 -28.28
N LYS A 118 -4.54 -0.62 -28.64
CA LYS A 118 -5.20 0.32 -27.71
C LYS A 118 -6.69 0.32 -28.03
N LYS A 119 -7.46 -0.45 -27.25
CA LYS A 119 -8.85 -0.80 -27.55
C LYS A 119 -9.83 -0.15 -26.57
N LEU A 120 -10.99 0.23 -27.10
CA LEU A 120 -12.17 0.54 -26.30
C LEU A 120 -12.98 -0.75 -26.11
N TRP A 121 -13.26 -1.08 -24.86
CA TRP A 121 -14.04 -2.25 -24.47
C TRP A 121 -15.40 -1.84 -23.94
N LYS A 122 -16.39 -2.71 -24.12
CA LYS A 122 -17.76 -2.55 -23.64
C LYS A 122 -18.17 -3.80 -22.85
N LEU A 123 -18.85 -3.60 -21.73
CA LEU A 123 -19.35 -4.66 -20.86
C LEU A 123 -20.80 -4.34 -20.48
N SER A 124 -21.70 -5.33 -20.50
CA SER A 124 -23.09 -5.15 -20.09
C SER A 124 -23.23 -5.21 -18.57
N ILE A 125 -24.07 -4.34 -17.98
CA ILE A 125 -24.34 -4.38 -16.52
C ILE A 125 -24.96 -5.71 -16.06
N TYR A 126 -25.47 -6.52 -16.99
CA TYR A 126 -26.06 -7.84 -16.73
C TYR A 126 -25.02 -8.97 -16.72
N GLY A 127 -23.75 -8.68 -17.03
CA GLY A 127 -22.66 -9.65 -17.12
C GLY A 127 -22.35 -10.05 -18.56
N GLY A 128 -21.54 -11.10 -18.71
CA GLY A 128 -21.00 -11.57 -19.99
C GLY A 128 -19.54 -11.13 -20.22
N GLU A 129 -18.98 -11.56 -21.35
CA GLU A 129 -17.61 -11.21 -21.73
C GLU A 129 -17.48 -9.77 -22.21
N ALA A 130 -16.31 -9.16 -21.95
CA ALA A 130 -16.01 -7.84 -22.46
C ALA A 130 -15.89 -7.89 -23.99
N GLN A 131 -16.65 -7.03 -24.68
CA GLN A 131 -16.67 -6.96 -26.13
C GLN A 131 -15.75 -5.84 -26.62
N GLU A 132 -14.94 -6.14 -27.63
CA GLU A 132 -14.18 -5.10 -28.33
C GLU A 132 -15.16 -4.20 -29.10
N VAL A 133 -15.11 -2.90 -28.82
CA VAL A 133 -15.86 -1.91 -29.59
C VAL A 133 -15.05 -1.48 -30.81
N LYS A 134 -13.78 -1.13 -30.58
CA LYS A 134 -12.86 -0.64 -31.60
C LYS A 134 -11.42 -0.62 -31.10
N GLU A 135 -10.48 -1.05 -31.95
CA GLU A 135 -9.06 -0.72 -31.80
C GLU A 135 -8.69 0.64 -32.42
N PHE A 136 -7.94 1.45 -31.66
CA PHE A 136 -7.41 2.76 -32.05
C PHE A 136 -5.90 2.66 -32.26
N LYS A 137 -5.47 2.57 -33.53
CA LYS A 137 -4.07 2.33 -33.91
C LYS A 137 -3.07 3.31 -33.27
N ASN A 138 -3.49 4.56 -33.06
CA ASN A 138 -2.62 5.63 -32.54
C ASN A 138 -2.86 5.96 -31.05
N GLY A 139 -3.58 5.08 -30.34
CA GLY A 139 -3.87 5.23 -28.93
C GLY A 139 -5.26 5.79 -28.63
N ILE A 140 -5.66 5.63 -27.38
CA ILE A 140 -6.92 6.16 -26.85
C ILE A 140 -6.73 6.47 -25.35
N SER A 141 -7.15 7.65 -24.92
CA SER A 141 -7.13 8.07 -23.51
C SER A 141 -8.16 9.17 -23.21
N ASN A 142 -8.35 9.49 -21.93
CA ASN A 142 -9.19 10.59 -21.42
C ASN A 142 -10.66 10.57 -21.89
N LEU A 143 -11.33 9.41 -21.84
CA LEU A 143 -12.70 9.23 -22.34
C LEU A 143 -13.73 10.17 -21.68
N GLN A 144 -14.55 10.86 -22.49
CA GLN A 144 -15.69 11.67 -22.01
C GLN A 144 -16.84 11.64 -23.02
N TRP A 145 -18.08 11.51 -22.56
CA TRP A 145 -19.25 11.59 -23.44
C TRP A 145 -19.50 13.02 -23.90
N LYS A 146 -19.73 13.19 -25.21
CA LYS A 146 -20.28 14.44 -25.77
C LYS A 146 -21.81 14.40 -25.76
N ASP A 147 -22.39 13.29 -26.16
CA ASP A 147 -23.83 13.04 -26.27
C ASP A 147 -24.11 11.52 -26.07
N GLU A 148 -25.33 11.05 -26.40
CA GLU A 148 -25.77 9.65 -26.23
C GLU A 148 -24.95 8.64 -27.05
N GLU A 149 -24.42 9.05 -28.21
CA GLU A 149 -23.78 8.13 -29.16
C GLU A 149 -22.29 8.44 -29.38
N THR A 150 -21.82 9.62 -28.94
CA THR A 150 -20.49 10.14 -29.28
C THR A 150 -19.58 10.25 -28.07
N LEU A 151 -18.46 9.54 -28.13
CA LEU A 151 -17.39 9.57 -27.15
C LEU A 151 -16.22 10.43 -27.64
N LEU A 152 -15.76 11.37 -26.81
CA LEU A 152 -14.51 12.08 -27.04
C LEU A 152 -13.34 11.31 -26.43
N PHE A 153 -12.21 11.32 -27.11
CA PHE A 153 -10.95 10.75 -26.64
C PHE A 153 -9.73 11.51 -27.16
N GLN A 154 -8.59 11.31 -26.52
CA GLN A 154 -7.29 11.81 -26.98
C GLN A 154 -6.50 10.69 -27.69
N SER A 155 -5.87 11.01 -28.84
CA SER A 155 -5.06 10.09 -29.64
C SER A 155 -3.93 10.84 -30.36
N ASN A 156 -2.82 10.16 -30.67
CA ASN A 156 -1.73 10.70 -31.48
C ASN A 156 -2.05 10.60 -32.99
N ASP A 157 -1.24 11.23 -33.83
CA ASP A 157 -1.34 11.16 -35.30
C ASP A 157 -0.72 9.88 -35.91
N GLY A 158 -0.02 9.08 -35.10
CA GLY A 158 0.65 7.85 -35.54
C GLY A 158 2.16 8.03 -35.60
N LYS A 159 2.85 7.07 -36.23
CA LYS A 159 4.31 7.13 -36.40
C LYS A 159 4.69 7.85 -37.69
N THR A 160 5.62 8.77 -37.58
CA THR A 160 6.31 9.44 -38.70
C THR A 160 7.32 8.51 -39.38
N LEU A 161 7.73 8.84 -40.62
CA LEU A 161 8.81 8.11 -41.30
C LEU A 161 10.12 8.13 -40.50
N TYR A 162 10.38 9.24 -39.81
CA TYR A 162 11.52 9.40 -38.91
C TYR A 162 11.50 8.33 -37.80
N GLU A 163 10.38 8.18 -37.09
CA GLU A 163 10.25 7.15 -36.05
C GLU A 163 10.37 5.74 -36.59
N ILE A 164 9.73 5.45 -37.73
CA ILE A 164 9.80 4.13 -38.36
C ILE A 164 11.25 3.80 -38.73
N THR A 165 12.00 4.79 -39.21
CA THR A 165 13.42 4.64 -39.57
C THR A 165 14.27 4.39 -38.33
N ASN A 166 14.09 5.18 -37.26
CA ASN A 166 14.83 5.00 -36.01
C ASN A 166 14.55 3.62 -35.39
N GLU A 167 13.28 3.19 -35.32
CA GLU A 167 12.93 1.86 -34.82
C GLU A 167 13.55 0.73 -35.65
N LYS A 168 13.51 0.84 -36.98
CA LYS A 168 14.12 -0.13 -37.90
C LYS A 168 15.64 -0.22 -37.70
N ASN A 169 16.29 0.93 -37.51
CA ASN A 169 17.72 1.02 -37.27
C ASN A 169 18.11 0.69 -35.82
N LYS A 170 17.10 0.47 -34.94
CA LYS A 170 17.27 0.34 -33.48
C LYS A 170 17.99 1.55 -32.87
N ASP A 171 17.85 2.72 -33.49
CA ASP A 171 18.33 3.98 -32.96
C ASP A 171 17.41 4.38 -31.80
N ASN A 172 17.96 4.31 -30.60
CA ASN A 172 17.30 4.66 -29.35
C ASN A 172 17.88 5.94 -28.74
N VAL A 173 18.62 6.73 -29.53
CA VAL A 173 19.12 8.04 -29.11
C VAL A 173 17.92 8.95 -28.82
N VAL A 174 17.97 9.61 -27.67
CA VAL A 174 16.99 10.63 -27.28
C VAL A 174 17.57 12.00 -27.60
N ILE A 175 16.94 12.70 -28.53
CA ILE A 175 17.26 14.09 -28.84
C ILE A 175 16.45 14.98 -27.88
N VAL A 176 17.16 15.78 -27.08
CA VAL A 176 16.54 16.80 -26.22
C VAL A 176 16.22 18.01 -27.10
N GLU A 177 15.01 18.57 -26.98
CA GLU A 177 14.49 19.65 -27.84
C GLU A 177 14.41 19.30 -29.35
N ASP A 178 13.93 18.09 -29.69
CA ASP A 178 13.64 17.71 -31.08
C ASP A 178 12.39 18.44 -31.62
N THR A 179 12.58 19.72 -31.97
CA THR A 179 11.52 20.61 -32.46
C THR A 179 10.97 20.21 -33.83
N LEU A 180 11.71 19.38 -34.57
CA LEU A 180 11.38 18.96 -35.93
C LEU A 180 10.49 17.72 -35.97
N HIS A 181 10.70 16.75 -35.06
CA HIS A 181 10.01 15.45 -35.09
C HIS A 181 8.98 15.29 -33.96
N TRP A 182 8.29 16.39 -33.66
CA TRP A 182 7.32 16.46 -32.59
C TRP A 182 6.02 15.70 -32.89
N LYS A 183 5.36 15.22 -31.82
CA LYS A 183 4.19 14.34 -31.92
C LYS A 183 2.98 14.99 -31.24
N PRO A 184 2.13 15.73 -32.00
CA PRO A 184 0.87 16.19 -31.45
C PRO A 184 -0.05 15.02 -31.11
N ASN A 185 -0.90 15.25 -30.13
CA ASN A 185 -2.10 14.47 -29.92
C ASN A 185 -3.32 15.39 -30.04
N HIS A 186 -4.47 14.83 -30.37
CA HIS A 186 -5.67 15.61 -30.61
C HIS A 186 -6.87 15.01 -29.90
N VAL A 187 -7.90 15.84 -29.73
CA VAL A 187 -9.21 15.36 -29.33
C VAL A 187 -9.95 14.87 -30.58
N TYR A 188 -10.48 13.67 -30.51
CA TYR A 188 -11.29 13.02 -31.53
C TYR A 188 -12.67 12.69 -30.97
N ALA A 189 -13.69 12.72 -31.84
CA ALA A 189 -15.05 12.25 -31.56
C ALA A 189 -15.27 10.92 -32.28
N TYR A 190 -15.63 9.88 -31.54
CA TYR A 190 -16.05 8.58 -32.07
C TYR A 190 -17.56 8.39 -31.87
N ASN A 191 -18.32 8.31 -32.94
CA ASN A 191 -19.72 7.92 -32.88
C ASN A 191 -19.81 6.39 -32.90
N ILE A 192 -20.38 5.80 -31.84
CA ILE A 192 -20.37 4.36 -31.60
C ILE A 192 -21.30 3.62 -32.57
N LYS A 193 -22.43 4.23 -32.94
CA LYS A 193 -23.45 3.64 -33.81
C LYS A 193 -23.01 3.62 -35.26
N HIS A 194 -22.56 4.76 -35.77
CA HIS A 194 -22.10 4.93 -37.15
C HIS A 194 -20.64 4.50 -37.35
N LYS A 195 -19.91 4.24 -36.26
CA LYS A 195 -18.49 3.85 -36.25
C LYS A 195 -17.57 4.85 -36.98
N THR A 196 -17.93 6.14 -36.92
CA THR A 196 -17.18 7.23 -37.56
C THR A 196 -16.29 7.96 -36.55
N ILE A 197 -15.11 8.39 -36.99
CA ILE A 197 -14.16 9.19 -36.19
C ILE A 197 -13.99 10.56 -36.85
N LYS A 198 -14.10 11.64 -36.06
CA LYS A 198 -13.85 13.02 -36.49
C LYS A 198 -12.83 13.69 -35.57
N LYS A 199 -11.80 14.31 -36.16
CA LYS A 199 -10.84 15.13 -35.40
C LYS A 199 -11.50 16.45 -34.97
N LEU A 200 -11.35 16.82 -33.69
CA LEU A 200 -11.93 18.04 -33.12
C LEU A 200 -10.90 19.15 -32.89
N THR A 201 -9.60 18.86 -32.83
CA THR A 201 -8.55 19.88 -32.63
C THR A 201 -7.48 19.81 -33.72
N ASN A 202 -6.92 20.96 -34.10
CA ASN A 202 -5.86 21.09 -35.12
C ASN A 202 -4.58 21.69 -34.50
N ASN A 203 -4.33 21.40 -33.22
CA ASN A 203 -3.18 21.88 -32.47
C ASN A 203 -1.86 21.29 -33.01
N THR A 204 -0.80 22.09 -33.05
CA THR A 204 0.55 21.62 -33.44
C THR A 204 1.32 21.03 -32.27
N ASN A 205 1.05 21.52 -31.05
CA ASN A 205 1.69 21.09 -29.82
C ASN A 205 0.77 20.13 -29.06
N PRO A 206 1.25 19.23 -28.18
CA PRO A 206 0.42 18.21 -27.58
C PRO A 206 -0.50 18.84 -26.54
N LEU A 207 -1.65 18.21 -26.39
CA LEU A 207 -2.62 18.57 -25.38
C LEU A 207 -2.23 17.97 -24.04
N THR A 208 -2.38 18.76 -22.99
CA THR A 208 -2.18 18.32 -21.61
C THR A 208 -3.45 17.71 -21.02
N SER A 209 -4.62 18.27 -21.36
CA SER A 209 -5.93 17.80 -20.90
C SER A 209 -7.05 18.42 -21.73
N TYR A 210 -8.27 17.87 -21.61
CA TYR A 210 -9.48 18.51 -22.13
C TYR A 210 -10.72 18.20 -21.27
N LYS A 211 -11.75 19.05 -21.41
CA LYS A 211 -13.10 18.90 -20.83
C LYS A 211 -14.16 19.39 -21.81
N ILE A 212 -15.31 18.73 -21.81
CA ILE A 212 -16.49 19.05 -22.64
C ILE A 212 -17.63 19.56 -21.75
N SER A 213 -18.38 20.56 -22.23
CA SER A 213 -19.58 21.05 -21.57
C SER A 213 -20.71 20.01 -21.58
N LYS A 214 -21.68 20.14 -20.67
CA LYS A 214 -22.76 19.17 -20.51
C LYS A 214 -23.68 19.09 -21.73
N ASP A 215 -23.83 20.19 -22.45
CA ASP A 215 -24.55 20.28 -23.72
C ASP A 215 -23.74 19.84 -24.96
N GLY A 216 -22.45 19.49 -24.78
CA GLY A 216 -21.58 19.05 -25.85
C GLY A 216 -21.15 20.15 -26.84
N LYS A 217 -21.35 21.44 -26.52
CA LYS A 217 -21.05 22.57 -27.41
C LYS A 217 -19.68 23.21 -27.20
N TRP A 218 -19.12 23.13 -25.99
CA TRP A 218 -17.87 23.80 -25.62
C TRP A 218 -16.80 22.81 -25.19
N LEU A 219 -15.63 22.90 -25.83
CA LEU A 219 -14.45 22.10 -25.50
C LEU A 219 -13.36 23.03 -24.96
N ILE A 220 -12.94 22.84 -23.72
CA ILE A 220 -11.71 23.46 -23.20
C ILE A 220 -10.57 22.45 -23.24
N TYR A 221 -9.40 22.88 -23.69
CA TYR A 221 -8.19 22.06 -23.70
C TYR A 221 -6.94 22.86 -23.41
N GLY A 222 -5.99 22.23 -22.71
CA GLY A 222 -4.68 22.78 -22.44
C GLY A 222 -3.67 22.32 -23.48
N MET A 223 -2.75 23.19 -23.90
CA MET A 223 -1.71 22.90 -24.89
C MET A 223 -0.34 23.32 -24.34
N GLN A 224 0.67 22.46 -24.51
CA GLN A 224 2.07 22.78 -24.12
C GLN A 224 2.67 23.79 -25.13
N ARG A 225 3.57 24.69 -24.69
CA ARG A 225 4.41 25.49 -25.59
C ARG A 225 5.67 24.76 -26.00
N ASN A 226 6.35 24.09 -25.06
CA ASN A 226 7.65 23.49 -25.32
C ASN A 226 7.60 21.98 -25.59
N ILE A 227 8.56 21.55 -26.40
CA ILE A 227 8.78 20.26 -27.03
C ILE A 227 9.63 19.34 -26.12
N ALA A 228 10.24 19.84 -25.05
CA ALA A 228 10.99 19.01 -24.11
C ALA A 228 10.56 19.26 -22.66
N TYR A 229 10.05 18.19 -22.02
CA TYR A 229 9.73 18.12 -20.59
C TYR A 229 8.79 19.25 -20.12
N ALA A 230 8.46 19.33 -18.82
CA ALA A 230 7.74 20.51 -18.35
C ALA A 230 8.59 21.72 -18.77
N SER A 231 7.97 22.77 -19.33
CA SER A 231 8.65 23.94 -19.86
C SER A 231 9.24 24.80 -18.73
N ASP A 232 10.02 24.21 -17.85
CA ASP A 232 10.45 24.72 -16.56
C ASP A 232 10.66 26.25 -16.53
N ALA A 233 10.05 26.92 -15.55
CA ALA A 233 9.94 28.38 -15.43
C ALA A 233 9.24 29.13 -16.59
N GLN A 234 8.51 28.46 -17.49
CA GLN A 234 7.67 29.08 -18.52
C GLN A 234 6.17 28.98 -18.21
N LYS A 235 5.41 29.98 -18.69
CA LYS A 235 3.94 30.05 -18.60
C LYS A 235 3.26 29.00 -19.48
N ASP A 236 3.06 27.80 -18.95
CA ASP A 236 2.42 26.64 -19.59
C ASP A 236 1.62 25.79 -18.60
N PRO A 237 0.60 25.05 -19.06
CA PRO A 237 0.06 25.03 -20.42
C PRO A 237 -0.90 26.20 -20.69
N TYR A 238 -1.01 26.62 -21.96
CA TYR A 238 -2.04 27.56 -22.40
C TYR A 238 -3.39 26.90 -22.59
N GLN A 239 -4.45 27.61 -22.22
CA GLN A 239 -5.82 27.11 -22.30
C GLN A 239 -6.53 27.67 -23.52
N TYR A 240 -7.25 26.80 -24.21
CA TYR A 240 -8.01 27.12 -25.40
C TYR A 240 -9.44 26.67 -25.22
N LEU A 241 -10.37 27.53 -25.59
CA LEU A 241 -11.80 27.26 -25.62
C LEU A 241 -12.25 27.16 -27.07
N LYS A 242 -12.90 26.06 -27.42
CA LYS A 242 -13.47 25.83 -28.75
C LYS A 242 -14.98 25.69 -28.66
N ASN A 243 -15.67 26.46 -29.48
CA ASN A 243 -17.08 26.22 -29.80
C ASN A 243 -17.17 25.14 -30.89
N LEU A 244 -17.83 24.02 -30.61
CA LEU A 244 -17.92 22.87 -31.51
C LEU A 244 -18.98 23.05 -32.61
N GLU A 245 -19.90 23.99 -32.47
CA GLU A 245 -20.91 24.31 -33.48
C GLU A 245 -20.35 25.27 -34.54
N THR A 246 -19.70 26.35 -34.11
CA THR A 246 -19.13 27.35 -35.03
C THR A 246 -17.71 27.03 -35.47
N GLY A 247 -17.01 26.16 -34.72
CA GLY A 247 -15.59 25.87 -34.93
C GLY A 247 -14.63 26.93 -34.39
N LYS A 248 -15.13 28.05 -33.84
CA LYS A 248 -14.31 29.13 -33.30
C LYS A 248 -13.44 28.65 -32.14
N VAL A 249 -12.17 29.04 -32.14
CA VAL A 249 -11.19 28.73 -31.08
C VAL A 249 -10.66 30.04 -30.52
N GLU A 250 -10.65 30.16 -29.20
CA GLU A 250 -10.11 31.31 -28.48
C GLU A 250 -9.10 30.86 -27.44
N LYS A 251 -7.98 31.57 -27.34
CA LYS A 251 -7.05 31.40 -26.22
C LYS A 251 -7.60 32.15 -25.02
N ILE A 252 -7.74 31.47 -23.88
CA ILE A 252 -8.31 32.03 -22.65
C ILE A 252 -7.32 31.92 -21.49
N LEU A 253 -7.57 32.65 -20.41
CA LEU A 253 -6.81 32.57 -19.16
C LEU A 253 -5.31 32.88 -19.32
N SER A 254 -4.93 33.65 -20.33
CA SER A 254 -3.53 34.00 -20.62
C SER A 254 -2.92 35.01 -19.64
N ASN A 255 -3.75 35.60 -18.77
CA ASN A 255 -3.37 36.58 -17.77
C ASN A 255 -2.95 35.95 -16.43
N PHE A 256 -2.99 34.61 -16.30
CA PHE A 256 -2.52 33.91 -15.11
C PHE A 256 -1.01 33.68 -15.19
N GLU A 257 -0.32 33.96 -14.08
CA GLU A 257 1.11 33.68 -13.95
C GLU A 257 1.38 32.21 -13.59
N TYR A 258 0.47 31.59 -12.82
CA TYR A 258 0.50 30.17 -12.48
C TYR A 258 -0.33 29.33 -13.48
N PRO A 259 0.01 28.04 -13.68
CA PRO A 259 -0.80 27.13 -14.48
C PRO A 259 -2.22 27.00 -13.94
N THR A 260 -3.19 27.04 -14.86
CA THR A 260 -4.61 26.80 -14.56
C THR A 260 -4.97 25.33 -14.78
N TYR A 261 -5.79 24.75 -13.89
CA TYR A 261 -6.11 23.33 -13.91
C TYR A 261 -7.48 23.00 -13.32
N GLY A 262 -7.88 21.72 -13.44
CA GLY A 262 -9.04 21.17 -12.73
C GLY A 262 -10.41 21.45 -13.36
N PHE A 263 -10.47 22.00 -14.58
CA PHE A 263 -11.69 22.48 -15.24
C PHE A 263 -12.93 21.57 -15.09
N GLN A 264 -14.05 22.15 -14.63
CA GLN A 264 -15.36 21.47 -14.54
C GLN A 264 -16.51 22.40 -14.94
N PHE A 265 -17.26 22.04 -15.98
CA PHE A 265 -18.43 22.80 -16.45
C PHE A 265 -19.63 22.69 -15.51
N THR A 266 -20.40 23.77 -15.42
CA THR A 266 -21.71 23.80 -14.75
C THR A 266 -22.77 23.05 -15.56
N ASN A 267 -23.84 22.60 -14.89
CA ASN A 267 -24.92 21.84 -15.53
C ASN A 267 -25.67 22.64 -16.61
N ASN A 268 -25.79 23.96 -16.43
CA ASN A 268 -26.38 24.84 -17.44
C ASN A 268 -25.43 25.16 -18.62
N SER A 269 -24.20 24.68 -18.61
CA SER A 269 -23.16 24.95 -19.63
C SER A 269 -22.92 26.44 -19.91
N LYS A 270 -23.20 27.33 -18.95
CA LYS A 270 -22.91 28.78 -19.05
C LYS A 270 -21.51 29.16 -18.56
N GLY A 271 -20.79 28.23 -17.95
CA GLY A 271 -19.44 28.46 -17.44
C GLY A 271 -18.79 27.22 -16.87
N PHE A 272 -17.60 27.40 -16.31
CA PHE A 272 -16.85 26.33 -15.66
C PHE A 272 -16.00 26.88 -14.50
N TYR A 273 -15.75 26.03 -13.51
CA TYR A 273 -14.80 26.31 -12.44
C TYR A 273 -13.41 25.80 -12.81
N PHE A 274 -12.37 26.49 -12.33
CA PHE A 274 -10.97 26.11 -12.48
C PHE A 274 -10.14 26.62 -11.29
N SER A 275 -8.98 26.00 -11.06
CA SER A 275 -8.03 26.42 -10.03
C SER A 275 -6.77 27.00 -10.64
N SER A 276 -6.13 27.90 -9.90
CA SER A 276 -4.76 28.37 -10.11
C SER A 276 -4.09 28.55 -8.76
N ALA A 277 -2.78 28.32 -8.69
CA ALA A 277 -2.01 28.74 -7.53
C ALA A 277 -1.88 30.27 -7.50
N TYR A 278 -1.63 30.80 -6.31
CA TYR A 278 -1.31 32.19 -6.03
C TYR A 278 -0.11 32.25 -5.09
N GLY A 279 0.88 33.07 -5.47
CA GLY A 279 2.09 33.36 -4.70
C GLY A 279 2.42 34.85 -4.78
N SER A 280 3.16 35.37 -3.79
CA SER A 280 3.58 36.77 -3.71
C SER A 280 4.57 37.16 -4.81
N ASN A 281 5.40 36.21 -5.27
CA ASN A 281 6.27 36.37 -6.43
C ASN A 281 6.07 35.21 -7.42
N PRO A 282 5.23 35.38 -8.44
CA PRO A 282 4.87 34.30 -9.35
C PRO A 282 5.90 34.08 -10.47
N LYS A 283 6.97 34.87 -10.55
CA LYS A 283 7.95 34.88 -11.67
C LYS A 283 8.51 33.50 -12.00
N TYR A 284 8.64 32.64 -10.98
CA TYR A 284 9.22 31.30 -11.12
C TYR A 284 8.21 30.18 -10.88
N ASN A 285 6.90 30.44 -10.87
CA ASN A 285 5.89 29.39 -10.60
C ASN A 285 6.19 28.62 -9.28
N GLY A 286 6.55 29.35 -8.24
CA GLY A 286 6.99 28.81 -6.95
C GLY A 286 5.87 28.27 -6.07
N ALA A 287 6.16 28.11 -4.79
CA ALA A 287 5.15 27.67 -3.83
C ALA A 287 4.06 28.72 -3.62
N GLY A 288 2.84 28.28 -3.29
CA GLY A 288 1.70 29.17 -3.10
C GLY A 288 0.46 28.46 -2.57
N ILE A 289 -0.63 29.21 -2.43
CA ILE A 289 -1.95 28.67 -2.07
C ILE A 289 -2.80 28.44 -3.33
N ASN A 290 -3.69 27.45 -3.30
CA ASN A 290 -4.61 27.24 -4.42
C ASN A 290 -5.87 28.08 -4.25
N GLU A 291 -6.26 28.75 -5.33
CA GLU A 291 -7.47 29.56 -5.43
C GLU A 291 -8.44 28.98 -6.47
N LEU A 292 -9.73 29.27 -6.30
CA LEU A 292 -10.80 28.81 -7.18
C LEU A 292 -11.37 30.00 -7.95
N TYR A 293 -11.64 29.79 -9.23
CA TYR A 293 -12.21 30.78 -10.15
C TYR A 293 -13.38 30.17 -10.92
N TYR A 294 -14.27 31.03 -11.39
CA TYR A 294 -15.35 30.69 -12.32
C TYR A 294 -15.17 31.48 -13.61
N PHE A 295 -15.21 30.81 -14.76
CA PHE A 295 -15.20 31.42 -16.08
C PHE A 295 -16.63 31.47 -16.64
N ASN A 296 -17.05 32.64 -17.10
CA ASN A 296 -18.35 32.88 -17.73
C ASN A 296 -18.18 32.86 -19.26
N LEU A 297 -18.91 31.98 -19.96
CA LEU A 297 -18.82 31.81 -21.41
C LEU A 297 -19.53 32.90 -22.21
N GLU A 298 -20.47 33.62 -21.60
CA GLU A 298 -21.21 34.70 -22.25
C GLU A 298 -20.36 35.98 -22.31
N THR A 299 -19.75 36.34 -21.18
CA THR A 299 -18.90 37.53 -21.07
C THR A 299 -17.45 37.27 -21.45
N MET A 300 -17.04 35.99 -21.54
CA MET A 300 -15.65 35.56 -21.76
C MET A 300 -14.68 36.08 -20.68
N THR A 301 -15.16 36.21 -19.45
CA THR A 301 -14.39 36.68 -18.28
C THR A 301 -14.37 35.65 -17.15
N HIS A 302 -13.49 35.84 -16.18
CA HIS A 302 -13.44 35.02 -14.97
C HIS A 302 -13.54 35.86 -13.70
N THR A 303 -14.06 35.24 -12.65
CA THR A 303 -14.21 35.83 -11.30
C THR A 303 -13.63 34.87 -10.28
N LYS A 304 -12.83 35.39 -9.34
CA LYS A 304 -12.34 34.63 -8.19
C LYS A 304 -13.49 34.28 -7.26
N VAL A 305 -13.60 33.01 -6.87
CA VAL A 305 -14.56 32.56 -5.86
C VAL A 305 -14.01 32.97 -4.50
N ASN A 306 -14.69 33.89 -3.82
CA ASN A 306 -14.31 34.26 -2.46
C ASN A 306 -14.61 33.09 -1.50
N LEU A 307 -13.56 32.37 -1.09
CA LEU A 307 -13.68 31.22 -0.20
C LEU A 307 -13.98 31.62 1.26
N ASN A 308 -13.80 32.90 1.65
CA ASN A 308 -13.79 33.31 3.06
C ASN A 308 -12.95 32.33 3.90
N TRP A 309 -11.75 32.04 3.39
CA TRP A 309 -10.82 31.05 3.92
C TRP A 309 -9.41 31.35 3.40
N ASN A 310 -8.58 31.97 4.23
CA ASN A 310 -7.27 32.51 3.85
C ASN A 310 -6.21 31.41 3.58
N LEU A 311 -6.45 30.16 3.99
CA LEU A 311 -5.55 29.04 3.72
C LEU A 311 -5.64 28.52 2.27
N GLY A 312 -6.59 29.02 1.48
CA GLY A 312 -6.90 28.51 0.14
C GLY A 312 -7.59 27.15 0.18
N HIS A 313 -7.51 26.40 -0.92
CA HIS A 313 -8.09 25.05 -1.00
C HIS A 313 -7.02 23.96 -1.15
N ALA A 314 -7.34 22.76 -0.66
CA ALA A 314 -6.47 21.60 -0.62
C ALA A 314 -6.50 20.78 -1.93
N GLY A 315 -6.66 21.46 -3.07
CA GLY A 315 -6.62 20.87 -4.42
C GLY A 315 -7.89 20.16 -4.92
N GLY A 316 -8.86 19.81 -4.06
CA GLY A 316 -10.07 19.10 -4.47
C GLY A 316 -11.34 19.97 -4.51
N TYR A 317 -12.10 19.92 -5.61
CA TYR A 317 -13.47 20.46 -5.69
C TYR A 317 -14.32 19.72 -6.73
N TYR A 318 -15.63 19.84 -6.59
CA TYR A 318 -16.61 19.19 -7.47
C TYR A 318 -17.79 20.14 -7.73
N VAL A 319 -18.14 20.29 -9.01
CA VAL A 319 -19.30 21.09 -9.42
C VAL A 319 -20.58 20.30 -9.19
N VAL A 320 -21.57 20.93 -8.54
CA VAL A 320 -22.88 20.35 -8.21
C VAL A 320 -23.96 21.26 -8.78
N GLY A 321 -24.53 20.88 -9.92
CA GLY A 321 -25.40 21.78 -10.67
C GLY A 321 -24.60 23.00 -11.17
N ASN A 322 -24.85 24.17 -10.59
CA ASN A 322 -24.08 25.40 -10.87
C ASN A 322 -23.21 25.84 -9.67
N ASP A 323 -23.34 25.11 -8.55
CA ASP A 323 -22.66 25.34 -7.29
C ASP A 323 -21.38 24.50 -7.22
N VAL A 324 -20.62 24.62 -6.13
CA VAL A 324 -19.38 23.87 -5.95
C VAL A 324 -19.19 23.40 -4.51
N ILE A 325 -18.77 22.14 -4.34
CA ILE A 325 -18.23 21.62 -3.08
C ILE A 325 -16.71 21.62 -3.18
N ILE A 326 -16.04 22.21 -2.20
CA ILE A 326 -14.59 22.37 -2.18
C ILE A 326 -13.99 21.80 -0.90
N SER A 327 -12.82 21.19 -1.03
CA SER A 327 -11.96 20.78 0.06
C SER A 327 -11.05 21.95 0.44
N LEU A 328 -11.39 22.69 1.49
CA LEU A 328 -10.58 23.77 2.04
C LEU A 328 -9.34 23.22 2.75
N ALA A 329 -8.21 23.93 2.61
CA ALA A 329 -6.99 23.66 3.35
C ALA A 329 -7.23 23.83 4.86
N ASN A 330 -6.81 22.89 5.70
CA ASN A 330 -7.02 23.00 7.14
C ASN A 330 -5.84 22.40 7.93
N LYS A 331 -4.63 22.89 7.64
CA LYS A 331 -3.37 22.41 8.25
C LYS A 331 -3.21 20.90 8.04
N ALA A 332 -3.04 20.12 9.10
CA ALA A 332 -2.98 18.65 9.10
C ALA A 332 -4.30 17.93 8.71
N THR A 333 -5.35 18.66 8.32
CA THR A 333 -6.64 18.08 7.90
C THR A 333 -7.19 18.83 6.67
N ARG A 334 -8.41 18.49 6.22
CA ARG A 334 -9.08 19.18 5.10
C ARG A 334 -10.57 19.32 5.36
N ARG A 335 -11.12 20.53 5.21
CA ARG A 335 -12.53 20.80 5.52
C ARG A 335 -13.39 20.93 4.27
N LEU A 336 -14.47 20.17 4.16
CA LEU A 336 -15.44 20.37 3.08
C LEU A 336 -16.32 21.61 3.33
N ALA A 337 -16.61 22.36 2.27
CA ALA A 337 -17.58 23.44 2.28
C ALA A 337 -18.34 23.52 0.95
N TYR A 338 -19.60 23.95 1.02
CA TYR A 338 -20.47 24.16 -0.12
C TYR A 338 -20.55 25.64 -0.46
N TYR A 339 -20.51 26.00 -1.74
CA TYR A 339 -20.62 27.37 -2.21
C TYR A 339 -21.76 27.48 -3.21
N LYS A 340 -22.83 28.13 -2.80
CA LYS A 340 -23.99 28.41 -3.65
C LYS A 340 -23.71 29.63 -4.53
N LYS A 341 -23.80 29.50 -5.85
CA LYS A 341 -23.59 30.60 -6.80
C LYS A 341 -24.85 31.47 -6.88
N ASN A 342 -24.69 32.78 -6.71
CA ASN A 342 -25.75 33.79 -6.85
C ASN A 342 -25.24 34.92 -7.76
N GLY A 343 -25.61 34.88 -9.06
CA GLY A 343 -24.96 35.74 -10.05
C GLY A 343 -23.45 35.46 -10.07
N ASP A 344 -22.62 36.49 -9.95
CA ASP A 344 -21.15 36.36 -9.86
C ASP A 344 -20.61 36.39 -8.43
N SER A 345 -21.45 36.05 -7.45
CA SER A 345 -21.08 35.91 -6.04
C SER A 345 -21.35 34.49 -5.53
N TRP A 346 -20.74 34.12 -4.40
CA TRP A 346 -20.92 32.80 -3.78
C TRP A 346 -21.22 32.92 -2.30
N THR A 347 -22.23 32.18 -1.85
CA THR A 347 -22.55 32.06 -0.42
C THR A 347 -22.01 30.73 0.11
N LYS A 348 -21.05 30.81 1.02
CA LYS A 348 -20.49 29.66 1.75
C LYS A 348 -21.53 29.06 2.69
N LYS A 349 -21.72 27.74 2.64
CA LYS A 349 -22.50 26.94 3.60
C LYS A 349 -21.62 25.85 4.19
N LYS A 350 -21.75 25.63 5.50
CA LYS A 350 -21.07 24.54 6.21
C LYS A 350 -21.68 23.20 5.77
N ILE A 351 -20.82 22.22 5.51
CA ILE A 351 -21.21 20.81 5.46
C ILE A 351 -20.89 20.22 6.84
N ASP A 352 -21.87 19.57 7.47
CA ASP A 352 -21.69 18.96 8.80
C ASP A 352 -21.79 17.44 8.72
N LEU A 353 -20.65 16.78 8.88
CA LEU A 353 -20.50 15.32 8.87
C LEU A 353 -20.15 14.78 10.26
N LYS A 354 -20.47 15.55 11.32
CA LYS A 354 -20.24 15.17 12.73
C LYS A 354 -18.77 14.79 13.00
N GLU A 355 -18.50 13.59 13.49
CA GLU A 355 -17.16 13.07 13.79
C GLU A 355 -16.27 12.87 12.56
N LYS A 356 -16.85 12.89 11.35
CA LYS A 356 -16.10 12.79 10.09
C LYS A 356 -15.67 14.15 9.55
N ASN A 357 -16.09 15.26 10.19
CA ASN A 357 -15.62 16.58 9.82
C ASN A 357 -14.09 16.60 9.73
N ASP A 358 -13.55 17.24 8.70
CA ASP A 358 -12.11 17.39 8.44
C ASP A 358 -11.34 16.16 7.91
N HIS A 359 -12.01 15.01 7.80
CA HIS A 359 -11.39 13.71 7.45
C HIS A 359 -12.03 13.02 6.23
N VAL A 360 -12.70 13.80 5.37
CA VAL A 360 -13.44 13.29 4.21
C VAL A 360 -12.84 13.74 2.89
N ALA A 361 -12.68 12.79 1.97
CA ALA A 361 -12.29 13.02 0.58
C ALA A 361 -13.39 12.55 -0.37
N ILE A 362 -13.90 13.45 -1.22
CA ILE A 362 -14.92 13.11 -2.22
C ILE A 362 -14.27 12.32 -3.36
N SER A 363 -14.91 11.23 -3.75
CA SER A 363 -14.49 10.35 -4.86
C SER A 363 -15.26 10.60 -6.15
N ALA A 364 -16.57 10.86 -6.06
CA ALA A 364 -17.43 11.16 -7.21
C ALA A 364 -18.73 11.86 -6.78
N ILE A 365 -19.32 12.61 -7.71
CA ILE A 365 -20.68 13.15 -7.61
C ILE A 365 -21.45 12.72 -8.87
N SER A 366 -22.72 12.38 -8.73
CA SER A 366 -23.58 12.02 -9.87
C SER A 366 -23.79 13.19 -10.82
N ASN A 367 -24.15 12.90 -12.08
CA ASN A 367 -24.32 13.95 -13.10
C ASN A 367 -25.41 14.97 -12.75
N ASP A 368 -26.47 14.54 -12.07
CA ASP A 368 -27.56 15.39 -11.59
C ASP A 368 -27.25 16.08 -10.25
N GLY A 369 -26.11 15.74 -9.60
CA GLY A 369 -25.71 16.29 -8.32
C GLY A 369 -26.48 15.75 -7.11
N SER A 370 -27.26 14.68 -7.26
CA SER A 370 -28.11 14.13 -6.18
C SER A 370 -27.45 13.03 -5.35
N LYS A 371 -26.30 12.48 -5.77
CA LYS A 371 -25.53 11.50 -5.00
C LYS A 371 -24.05 11.84 -4.92
N ILE A 372 -23.43 11.44 -3.82
CA ILE A 372 -22.02 11.67 -3.54
C ILE A 372 -21.36 10.43 -2.95
N ALA A 373 -20.27 9.98 -3.57
CA ALA A 373 -19.39 8.94 -3.06
C ALA A 373 -18.13 9.57 -2.45
N TYR A 374 -17.73 9.13 -1.26
CA TYR A 374 -16.61 9.70 -0.52
C TYR A 374 -15.93 8.68 0.38
N THR A 375 -14.72 9.02 0.81
CA THR A 375 -13.92 8.22 1.74
C THR A 375 -13.75 8.98 3.04
N TYR A 376 -13.87 8.27 4.16
CA TYR A 376 -13.56 8.77 5.50
C TYR A 376 -12.43 7.93 6.12
N SER A 377 -11.39 8.57 6.63
CA SER A 377 -10.28 7.90 7.33
C SER A 377 -9.51 8.89 8.18
N THR A 378 -8.81 8.39 9.20
CA THR A 378 -7.78 9.14 9.94
C THR A 378 -6.44 8.43 9.79
N ALA A 379 -5.35 9.00 10.28
CA ALA A 379 -4.03 8.34 10.27
C ALA A 379 -4.04 6.99 11.02
N SER A 380 -5.00 6.78 11.93
CA SER A 380 -5.17 5.55 12.72
C SER A 380 -6.52 4.85 12.48
N LYS A 381 -7.24 5.19 11.41
CA LYS A 381 -8.50 4.54 11.02
C LYS A 381 -8.47 4.18 9.54
N LEU A 382 -8.66 2.90 9.23
CA LEU A 382 -8.73 2.41 7.85
C LEU A 382 -9.83 3.15 7.06
N PRO A 383 -9.65 3.33 5.75
CA PRO A 383 -10.65 3.97 4.90
C PRO A 383 -12.00 3.27 4.92
N SER A 384 -13.05 4.03 5.24
CA SER A 384 -14.44 3.68 4.98
C SER A 384 -14.88 4.32 3.67
N PHE A 385 -15.43 3.52 2.75
CA PHE A 385 -15.95 3.98 1.46
C PHE A 385 -17.47 4.12 1.57
N LEU A 386 -17.97 5.33 1.38
CA LEU A 386 -19.33 5.74 1.73
C LEU A 386 -20.04 6.35 0.52
N ILE A 387 -21.37 6.28 0.52
CA ILE A 387 -22.24 6.96 -0.43
C ILE A 387 -23.43 7.58 0.32
N SER A 388 -23.82 8.78 -0.10
CA SER A 388 -24.95 9.52 0.46
C SER A 388 -25.78 10.18 -0.65
N ASP A 389 -27.05 10.44 -0.36
CA ASP A 389 -27.84 11.42 -1.10
C ASP A 389 -27.31 12.83 -0.79
N LEU A 390 -27.21 13.66 -1.81
CA LEU A 390 -26.72 15.02 -1.73
C LEU A 390 -27.88 16.00 -1.98
N LYS A 391 -28.18 16.82 -0.96
CA LYS A 391 -29.14 17.93 -1.09
C LYS A 391 -28.48 19.24 -0.66
N GLU A 392 -28.03 20.01 -1.62
CA GLU A 392 -27.14 21.16 -1.42
C GLU A 392 -25.93 20.78 -0.54
N HIS A 393 -25.89 21.26 0.70
CA HIS A 393 -24.80 21.10 1.67
C HIS A 393 -25.05 19.95 2.68
N LYS A 394 -26.10 19.15 2.46
CA LYS A 394 -26.50 18.06 3.37
C LYS A 394 -26.25 16.70 2.73
N PHE A 395 -25.54 15.84 3.46
CA PHE A 395 -25.33 14.44 3.11
C PHE A 395 -26.37 13.63 3.89
N LEU A 396 -27.25 12.94 3.17
CA LEU A 396 -28.41 12.24 3.72
C LEU A 396 -28.31 10.75 3.39
N ASN A 397 -28.95 9.91 4.20
CA ASN A 397 -29.06 8.47 3.94
C ASN A 397 -27.70 7.78 3.69
N GLU A 398 -26.68 8.15 4.46
CA GLU A 398 -25.33 7.58 4.35
C GLU A 398 -25.36 6.05 4.47
N ALA A 399 -24.67 5.38 3.56
CA ALA A 399 -24.47 3.95 3.57
C ALA A 399 -23.02 3.59 3.19
N GLU A 400 -22.56 2.44 3.67
CA GLU A 400 -21.26 1.89 3.28
C GLU A 400 -21.35 1.34 1.84
N LEU A 401 -20.51 1.88 0.96
CA LEU A 401 -20.49 1.52 -0.45
C LEU A 401 -19.83 0.15 -0.67
N VAL A 402 -18.67 -0.06 -0.05
CA VAL A 402 -17.91 -1.30 -0.13
C VAL A 402 -16.93 -1.41 1.05
N LYS A 403 -16.71 -2.64 1.54
CA LYS A 403 -15.65 -2.98 2.48
C LYS A 403 -14.43 -3.49 1.73
N LEU A 404 -13.27 -2.89 2.00
CA LEU A 404 -11.97 -3.34 1.50
C LEU A 404 -11.03 -3.61 2.67
N ASN A 405 -9.98 -4.39 2.44
CA ASN A 405 -8.90 -4.61 3.40
C ASN A 405 -9.33 -5.21 4.75
N GLU A 406 -10.33 -6.10 4.79
CA GLU A 406 -10.80 -6.73 6.04
C GLU A 406 -9.70 -7.53 6.77
N ASN A 407 -8.71 -8.02 6.04
CA ASN A 407 -7.52 -8.65 6.61
C ASN A 407 -6.70 -7.69 7.48
N LEU A 408 -6.70 -6.39 7.18
CA LEU A 408 -6.00 -5.37 7.95
C LEU A 408 -6.72 -5.03 9.27
N LEU A 409 -8.03 -5.31 9.39
CA LEU A 409 -8.77 -5.17 10.66
C LEU A 409 -8.25 -6.11 11.75
N LYS A 410 -7.57 -7.19 11.37
CA LYS A 410 -6.93 -8.16 12.28
C LYS A 410 -5.50 -7.75 12.68
N LYS A 411 -5.00 -6.63 12.15
CA LYS A 411 -3.69 -6.05 12.44
C LYS A 411 -3.84 -5.00 13.53
N HIS A 412 -2.78 -4.80 14.30
CA HIS A 412 -2.73 -3.69 15.24
C HIS A 412 -2.55 -2.39 14.47
N ILE A 413 -3.57 -1.54 14.44
CA ILE A 413 -3.46 -0.18 13.90
C ILE A 413 -2.90 0.72 14.99
N THR A 414 -1.83 1.43 14.63
CA THR A 414 -1.09 2.29 15.53
C THR A 414 -1.91 3.53 15.88
N LYS A 415 -1.95 3.88 17.18
CA LYS A 415 -2.54 5.15 17.63
C LYS A 415 -1.79 6.33 17.02
N SER A 416 -2.52 7.30 16.50
CA SER A 416 -1.99 8.58 16.01
C SER A 416 -2.66 9.77 16.69
N GLU A 417 -2.02 10.93 16.64
CA GLU A 417 -2.64 12.22 16.94
C GLU A 417 -2.07 13.32 16.05
N VAL A 418 -2.85 14.40 15.85
CA VAL A 418 -2.33 15.65 15.32
C VAL A 418 -1.60 16.36 16.45
N MET A 419 -0.28 16.39 16.36
CA MET A 419 0.58 17.16 17.26
C MET A 419 0.64 18.61 16.77
N VAL A 420 0.55 19.55 17.71
CA VAL A 420 0.62 20.99 17.45
C VAL A 420 1.66 21.60 18.37
N TRP A 421 2.57 22.41 17.83
CA TRP A 421 3.61 23.09 18.61
C TRP A 421 3.94 24.47 18.03
N LYS A 422 4.77 25.22 18.78
CA LYS A 422 5.30 26.51 18.35
C LYS A 422 6.62 26.31 17.64
N GLY A 423 6.71 26.78 16.39
CA GLY A 423 7.85 26.63 15.51
C GLY A 423 8.63 27.93 15.32
N TYR A 424 9.19 28.07 14.13
CA TYR A 424 9.77 29.29 13.59
C TYR A 424 8.78 30.47 13.73
N ASP A 425 9.30 31.66 14.05
CA ASP A 425 8.52 32.89 14.32
C ASP A 425 7.37 32.73 15.34
N ASN A 426 7.44 31.72 16.21
CA ASN A 426 6.38 31.39 17.17
C ASN A 426 5.01 31.11 16.50
N GLU A 427 5.03 30.74 15.21
CA GLU A 427 3.84 30.29 14.49
C GLU A 427 3.48 28.86 14.89
N GLU A 428 2.24 28.48 14.59
CA GLU A 428 1.72 27.15 14.88
C GLU A 428 2.15 26.16 13.78
N VAL A 429 2.87 25.12 14.19
CA VAL A 429 3.26 23.99 13.35
C VAL A 429 2.39 22.81 13.68
N THR A 430 2.01 22.03 12.67
CA THR A 430 1.26 20.78 12.85
C THR A 430 2.05 19.58 12.36
N GLY A 431 1.74 18.39 12.88
CA GLY A 431 2.32 17.15 12.41
C GLY A 431 1.51 15.95 12.87
N ILE A 432 1.78 14.78 12.29
CA ILE A 432 1.14 13.53 12.70
C ILE A 432 2.13 12.74 13.55
N LEU A 433 1.78 12.49 14.81
CA LEU A 433 2.56 11.67 15.74
C LEU A 433 1.93 10.29 15.85
N TYR A 434 2.70 9.25 15.54
CA TYR A 434 2.33 7.85 15.75
C TYR A 434 3.05 7.28 16.96
N TYR A 435 2.31 6.57 17.79
CA TYR A 435 2.79 6.04 19.06
C TYR A 435 3.43 4.65 18.91
N PRO A 436 4.45 4.29 19.71
CA PRO A 436 4.93 2.92 19.80
C PRO A 436 3.79 1.94 20.12
N LYS A 437 3.84 0.72 19.56
CA LYS A 437 2.94 -0.36 19.99
C LYS A 437 3.13 -0.58 21.50
N ASN A 438 2.01 -0.67 22.23
CA ASN A 438 1.98 -0.80 23.69
C ASN A 438 2.71 0.33 24.43
N TYR A 439 2.57 1.57 23.96
CA TYR A 439 3.08 2.75 24.65
C TYR A 439 2.69 2.74 26.14
N VAL A 440 3.68 3.06 26.98
CA VAL A 440 3.57 3.19 28.43
C VAL A 440 4.01 4.59 28.78
N GLU A 441 3.12 5.35 29.41
CA GLU A 441 3.40 6.70 29.87
C GLU A 441 4.58 6.75 30.85
N GLY A 442 5.42 7.78 30.75
CA GLY A 442 6.64 7.93 31.54
C GLY A 442 7.84 7.12 31.05
N LYS A 443 7.68 6.19 30.09
CA LYS A 443 8.78 5.50 29.42
C LYS A 443 9.21 6.26 28.17
N LYS A 444 10.53 6.45 28.00
CA LYS A 444 11.14 7.03 26.80
C LYS A 444 11.32 5.99 25.70
N TYR A 445 11.05 6.38 24.45
CA TYR A 445 11.16 5.52 23.26
C TYR A 445 12.05 6.18 22.19
N PRO A 446 12.64 5.42 21.26
CA PRO A 446 13.27 5.98 20.07
C PRO A 446 12.27 6.80 19.22
N LEU A 447 12.80 7.77 18.48
CA LEU A 447 12.02 8.59 17.53
C LEU A 447 12.52 8.35 16.10
N MET A 448 11.59 8.16 15.17
CA MET A 448 11.84 8.21 13.74
C MET A 448 11.12 9.42 13.13
N LEU A 449 11.85 10.37 12.55
CA LEU A 449 11.25 11.39 11.70
C LEU A 449 10.91 10.77 10.34
N SER A 450 9.67 10.94 9.88
CA SER A 450 9.23 10.55 8.54
C SER A 450 8.74 11.79 7.80
N ILE A 451 9.65 12.45 7.09
CA ILE A 451 9.42 13.77 6.49
C ILE A 451 8.84 13.62 5.08
N HIS A 452 7.79 14.38 4.76
CA HIS A 452 7.16 14.33 3.44
C HIS A 452 8.00 15.02 2.35
N GLY A 453 7.75 14.64 1.09
CA GLY A 453 8.26 15.38 -0.07
C GLY A 453 7.59 16.75 -0.22
N GLY A 454 7.99 17.56 -1.19
CA GLY A 454 7.53 18.94 -1.27
C GLY A 454 8.58 19.82 -1.96
N PRO A 455 8.86 21.04 -1.45
CA PRO A 455 8.48 21.55 -0.13
C PRO A 455 6.99 21.83 0.07
N ALA A 456 6.29 22.29 -0.98
CA ALA A 456 4.86 22.57 -0.96
C ALA A 456 3.99 21.29 -1.02
N SER A 457 4.10 20.45 0.01
CA SER A 457 3.21 19.32 0.29
C SER A 457 2.80 19.33 1.76
N GLN A 458 2.09 18.28 2.20
CA GLN A 458 1.71 18.11 3.61
C GLN A 458 1.29 16.67 3.91
N ASP A 459 1.55 16.24 5.13
CA ASP A 459 0.94 15.08 5.76
C ASP A 459 -0.38 15.45 6.47
N LEU A 460 -1.35 14.55 6.37
CA LEU A 460 -2.70 14.73 6.89
C LEU A 460 -3.03 13.63 7.90
N ASP A 461 -3.94 13.93 8.82
CA ASP A 461 -4.60 12.93 9.66
C ASP A 461 -5.60 12.14 8.81
N MET A 462 -5.05 11.29 7.95
CA MET A 462 -5.73 10.47 6.96
C MET A 462 -4.89 9.22 6.71
N TRP A 463 -5.53 8.09 6.38
CA TRP A 463 -4.82 6.85 6.12
C TRP A 463 -3.84 7.00 4.95
N SER A 464 -2.54 6.74 5.19
CA SER A 464 -1.48 7.02 4.22
C SER A 464 -0.31 6.02 4.31
N GLU A 465 -0.61 4.76 4.66
CA GLU A 465 0.38 3.67 4.70
C GLU A 465 0.83 3.29 3.27
N ARG A 466 2.13 3.39 2.96
CA ARG A 466 2.69 3.11 1.62
C ARG A 466 4.17 2.73 1.67
N TRP A 467 4.73 2.25 0.56
CA TRP A 467 6.13 1.80 0.49
C TRP A 467 7.18 2.87 0.87
N SER A 468 6.84 4.16 0.71
CA SER A 468 7.73 5.28 1.05
C SER A 468 7.58 5.79 2.49
N THR A 469 6.47 5.49 3.18
CA THR A 469 6.22 5.85 4.58
C THR A 469 5.25 4.84 5.21
N TYR A 470 5.70 4.18 6.28
CA TYR A 470 5.01 3.02 6.83
C TYR A 470 4.98 3.03 8.37
N PRO A 471 4.25 3.98 8.98
CA PRO A 471 4.27 4.21 10.43
C PRO A 471 3.83 2.98 11.23
N ASN A 472 2.88 2.17 10.74
CA ASN A 472 2.42 0.99 11.47
C ASN A 472 3.53 -0.04 11.72
N LEU A 473 4.40 -0.25 10.73
CA LEU A 473 5.56 -1.16 10.86
C LEU A 473 6.59 -0.62 11.85
N LEU A 474 6.92 0.67 11.76
CA LEU A 474 7.93 1.31 12.60
C LEU A 474 7.48 1.39 14.06
N ALA A 475 6.19 1.69 14.31
CA ALA A 475 5.62 1.78 15.65
C ALA A 475 5.64 0.42 16.36
N GLN A 476 5.41 -0.67 15.62
CA GLN A 476 5.53 -2.03 16.14
C GLN A 476 6.95 -2.43 16.52
N LYS A 477 7.97 -1.70 16.06
CA LYS A 477 9.36 -1.86 16.52
C LYS A 477 9.69 -1.01 17.75
N GLY A 478 8.69 -0.35 18.34
CA GLY A 478 8.80 0.36 19.60
C GLY A 478 9.26 1.81 19.46
N MET A 479 8.94 2.46 18.35
CA MET A 479 9.39 3.82 18.04
C MET A 479 8.20 4.78 17.95
N PHE A 480 8.40 6.04 18.35
CA PHE A 480 7.53 7.13 17.90
C PHE A 480 7.85 7.45 16.45
N ILE A 481 6.85 7.86 15.67
CA ILE A 481 7.05 8.41 14.34
C ILE A 481 6.44 9.81 14.30
N LEU A 482 7.25 10.82 14.03
CA LEU A 482 6.78 12.19 13.81
C LEU A 482 6.85 12.52 12.32
N LYS A 483 5.72 12.98 11.78
CA LYS A 483 5.56 13.48 10.41
C LYS A 483 5.27 14.99 10.47
N PRO A 484 6.29 15.85 10.49
CA PRO A 484 6.09 17.29 10.68
C PRO A 484 5.66 17.95 9.37
N ASN A 485 4.64 18.82 9.43
CA ASN A 485 4.33 19.79 8.38
C ASN A 485 5.07 21.08 8.69
N TYR A 486 6.36 21.10 8.38
CA TYR A 486 7.26 22.22 8.65
C TYR A 486 6.94 23.44 7.76
N HIS A 487 7.38 24.63 8.15
CA HIS A 487 7.29 25.89 7.40
C HIS A 487 7.72 25.69 5.94
N GLY A 488 6.91 26.13 4.98
CA GLY A 488 7.03 25.74 3.56
C GLY A 488 6.05 24.66 3.13
N SER A 489 5.42 23.96 4.07
CA SER A 489 4.32 23.01 3.79
C SER A 489 3.07 23.73 3.31
N SER A 490 2.33 23.08 2.42
CA SER A 490 1.01 23.56 1.99
C SER A 490 -0.03 23.42 3.12
N ASN A 491 -1.27 23.87 2.87
CA ASN A 491 -2.40 23.86 3.80
C ASN A 491 -2.36 24.81 5.01
N HIS A 492 -1.28 25.57 5.22
CA HIS A 492 -1.11 26.48 6.37
C HIS A 492 -1.25 27.98 6.00
N GLY A 493 -1.52 28.29 4.73
CA GLY A 493 -1.67 29.65 4.24
C GLY A 493 -0.44 30.14 3.49
N LEU A 494 -0.55 31.35 2.92
CA LEU A 494 0.45 31.86 1.99
C LEU A 494 1.78 32.20 2.67
N SER A 495 1.75 32.91 3.80
CA SER A 495 2.98 33.25 4.53
C SER A 495 3.76 32.00 4.94
N TYR A 496 3.04 30.95 5.37
CA TYR A 496 3.64 29.71 5.82
C TYR A 496 4.28 28.92 4.68
N VAL A 497 3.62 28.79 3.52
CA VAL A 497 4.18 28.03 2.39
C VAL A 497 5.34 28.76 1.70
N GLU A 498 5.36 30.09 1.76
CA GLU A 498 6.43 30.92 1.18
C GLU A 498 7.56 31.24 2.17
N SER A 499 7.46 30.86 3.45
CA SER A 499 8.44 31.25 4.48
C SER A 499 9.87 30.75 4.24
N ILE A 500 10.02 29.72 3.40
CA ILE A 500 11.31 29.10 3.03
C ILE A 500 11.88 29.67 1.73
N LYS A 501 11.12 30.53 1.04
CA LYS A 501 11.58 31.24 -0.16
C LYS A 501 12.79 32.10 0.23
N GLU A 502 13.93 31.90 -0.44
CA GLU A 502 15.21 32.54 -0.12
C GLU A 502 15.74 32.25 1.30
N ASN A 503 15.06 31.36 2.05
CA ASN A 503 15.32 31.05 3.46
C ASN A 503 15.36 29.53 3.73
N TYR A 504 15.56 28.73 2.67
CA TYR A 504 15.57 27.27 2.71
C TYR A 504 16.48 26.69 3.80
N TYR A 505 16.01 25.64 4.48
CA TYR A 505 16.58 24.99 5.66
C TYR A 505 16.50 25.75 6.99
N VAL A 506 16.12 27.02 7.03
CA VAL A 506 16.09 27.76 8.29
C VAL A 506 14.78 27.47 9.04
N PRO A 507 13.59 27.84 8.53
CA PRO A 507 12.33 27.56 9.21
C PRO A 507 12.07 26.06 9.38
N GLU A 508 12.42 25.25 8.38
CA GLU A 508 12.10 23.81 8.38
C GLU A 508 12.82 23.06 9.50
N LEU A 509 14.12 23.32 9.65
CA LEU A 509 14.92 22.65 10.67
C LEU A 509 14.52 23.14 12.07
N GLU A 510 14.26 24.44 12.24
CA GLU A 510 13.80 24.98 13.52
C GLU A 510 12.48 24.36 13.98
N ASP A 511 11.50 24.25 13.08
CA ASP A 511 10.23 23.60 13.35
C ASP A 511 10.40 22.15 13.82
N ILE A 512 11.23 21.39 13.10
CA ILE A 512 11.47 19.99 13.39
C ILE A 512 12.16 19.83 14.75
N ILE A 513 13.20 20.62 15.02
CA ILE A 513 13.91 20.57 16.30
C ILE A 513 12.99 20.97 17.45
N LYS A 514 12.20 22.03 17.32
CA LYS A 514 11.22 22.42 18.36
C LYS A 514 10.19 21.32 18.61
N GLY A 515 9.72 20.62 17.57
CA GLY A 515 8.85 19.46 17.73
C GLY A 515 9.51 18.31 18.50
N ILE A 516 10.79 18.04 18.24
CA ILE A 516 11.60 17.06 18.99
C ILE A 516 11.72 17.48 20.47
N GLU A 517 12.01 18.76 20.74
CA GLU A 517 12.14 19.25 22.12
C GLU A 517 10.82 19.13 22.90
N VAL A 518 9.67 19.37 22.27
CA VAL A 518 8.36 19.14 22.92
C VAL A 518 8.22 17.68 23.36
N LEU A 519 8.47 16.73 22.45
CA LEU A 519 8.40 15.29 22.78
C LEU A 519 9.43 14.90 23.86
N HIS A 520 10.61 15.51 23.86
CA HIS A 520 11.64 15.23 24.85
C HIS A 520 11.25 15.74 26.24
N ASN A 521 10.74 16.97 26.32
CA ASN A 521 10.32 17.62 27.55
C ASN A 521 9.10 16.93 28.16
N GLU A 522 8.20 16.38 27.33
CA GLU A 522 7.11 15.50 27.76
C GLU A 522 7.58 14.12 28.25
N GLY A 523 8.88 13.82 28.15
CA GLY A 523 9.44 12.53 28.55
C GLY A 523 9.09 11.37 27.63
N LYS A 524 8.60 11.63 26.40
CA LYS A 524 8.19 10.60 25.44
C LYS A 524 9.35 9.96 24.70
N ILE A 525 10.41 10.72 24.40
CA ILE A 525 11.51 10.26 23.53
C ILE A 525 12.88 10.23 24.21
N ASP A 526 13.73 9.32 23.73
CA ASP A 526 15.15 9.23 24.03
C ASP A 526 15.96 9.90 22.91
N LYS A 527 16.51 11.09 23.18
CA LYS A 527 17.31 11.87 22.20
C LYS A 527 18.61 11.17 21.78
N THR A 528 19.03 10.11 22.48
CA THR A 528 20.18 9.29 22.05
C THR A 528 19.79 8.26 20.98
N LYS A 529 18.50 8.07 20.71
CA LYS A 529 17.93 7.11 19.77
C LYS A 529 16.97 7.79 18.81
N MET A 530 17.53 8.60 17.90
CA MET A 530 16.75 9.29 16.87
C MET A 530 17.18 8.86 15.47
N GLY A 531 16.23 8.70 14.57
CA GLY A 531 16.45 8.44 13.16
C GLY A 531 15.65 9.39 12.28
N THR A 532 16.06 9.53 11.02
CA THR A 532 15.36 10.36 10.03
C THR A 532 15.22 9.65 8.69
N MET A 533 14.05 9.77 8.06
CA MET A 533 13.77 9.25 6.74
C MET A 533 12.85 10.21 5.98
N GLY A 534 12.90 10.12 4.66
CA GLY A 534 12.04 10.89 3.79
C GLY A 534 12.25 10.51 2.33
N TRP A 535 11.34 10.98 1.48
CA TRP A 535 11.44 10.82 0.02
C TRP A 535 11.30 12.18 -0.65
N SER A 536 12.02 12.45 -1.73
CA SER A 536 12.03 13.78 -2.37
C SER A 536 12.53 14.84 -1.39
N ASN A 537 11.86 15.99 -1.25
CA ASN A 537 12.26 17.01 -0.29
C ASN A 537 12.43 16.50 1.16
N GLY A 538 11.69 15.47 1.56
CA GLY A 538 11.89 14.85 2.86
C GLY A 538 13.29 14.25 3.02
N ALA A 539 13.86 13.69 1.94
CA ALA A 539 15.23 13.20 1.91
C ALA A 539 16.27 14.33 1.94
N ILE A 540 15.96 15.46 1.31
CA ILE A 540 16.78 16.69 1.32
C ILE A 540 16.89 17.22 2.75
N ILE A 541 15.75 17.40 3.44
CA ILE A 541 15.70 17.83 4.84
C ILE A 541 16.33 16.77 5.77
N SER A 542 16.03 15.49 5.58
CA SER A 542 16.68 14.41 6.35
C SER A 542 18.20 14.45 6.23
N THR A 543 18.72 14.75 5.04
CA THR A 543 20.17 14.87 4.81
C THR A 543 20.73 16.09 5.51
N MET A 544 20.11 17.27 5.35
CA MET A 544 20.57 18.50 5.99
C MET A 544 20.52 18.41 7.53
N LEU A 545 19.53 17.72 8.11
CA LEU A 545 19.49 17.42 9.54
C LEU A 545 20.75 16.68 10.03
N THR A 546 21.29 15.74 9.23
CA THR A 546 22.53 15.03 9.59
C THR A 546 23.78 15.88 9.42
N VAL A 547 23.76 16.91 8.56
CA VAL A 547 24.85 17.88 8.42
C VAL A 547 24.87 18.83 9.62
N LYS A 548 23.71 19.40 9.98
CA LYS A 548 23.61 20.43 11.03
C LYS A 548 23.62 19.83 12.45
N TYR A 549 23.15 18.59 12.62
CA TYR A 549 23.11 17.90 13.91
C TYR A 549 23.79 16.51 13.83
N PRO A 550 25.11 16.46 13.55
CA PRO A 550 25.81 15.22 13.19
C PRO A 550 25.85 14.16 14.29
N ASP A 551 25.66 14.53 15.55
CA ASP A 551 25.67 13.61 16.69
C ASP A 551 24.25 13.18 17.13
N MET A 552 23.21 13.86 16.62
CA MET A 552 21.82 13.70 17.03
C MET A 552 21.16 12.45 16.45
N PHE A 553 21.38 12.17 15.17
CA PHE A 553 20.75 11.07 14.45
C PHE A 553 21.65 9.83 14.39
N LYS A 554 21.08 8.66 14.70
CA LYS A 554 21.77 7.36 14.68
C LYS A 554 21.53 6.56 13.41
N VAL A 555 20.56 6.99 12.60
CA VAL A 555 20.29 6.40 11.28
C VAL A 555 19.63 7.43 10.37
N ALA A 556 19.98 7.40 9.08
CA ALA A 556 19.31 8.18 8.05
C ALA A 556 18.91 7.28 6.86
N ALA A 557 17.71 7.49 6.32
CA ALA A 557 17.22 6.80 5.14
C ALA A 557 16.61 7.76 4.09
N PRO A 558 17.43 8.59 3.43
CA PRO A 558 17.00 9.50 2.38
C PRO A 558 16.76 8.75 1.05
N GLY A 559 15.60 8.97 0.43
CA GLY A 559 15.30 8.47 -0.92
C GLY A 559 14.97 9.60 -1.91
N ALA A 560 15.57 9.54 -3.09
CA ALA A 560 15.37 10.49 -4.18
C ALA A 560 15.51 11.96 -3.73
N GLY A 561 16.59 12.30 -3.05
CA GLY A 561 16.86 13.67 -2.56
C GLY A 561 18.21 14.20 -3.04
N ASP A 562 18.26 15.52 -3.17
CA ASP A 562 19.39 16.31 -3.63
C ASP A 562 20.45 16.55 -2.54
N VAL A 563 21.71 16.57 -2.98
CA VAL A 563 22.85 16.99 -2.16
C VAL A 563 23.66 18.10 -2.81
N ASN A 564 23.45 18.36 -4.11
CA ASN A 564 24.15 19.37 -4.89
C ASN A 564 23.16 20.17 -5.75
N TRP A 565 22.79 21.35 -5.25
CA TRP A 565 21.90 22.27 -5.94
C TRP A 565 22.50 22.85 -7.23
N THR A 566 23.82 22.95 -7.34
CA THR A 566 24.46 23.44 -8.57
C THR A 566 24.18 22.51 -9.74
N SER A 567 24.23 21.19 -9.52
CA SER A 567 23.86 20.22 -10.56
C SER A 567 22.34 20.05 -10.66
N ASP A 568 21.58 20.20 -9.56
CA ASP A 568 20.12 20.09 -9.57
C ASP A 568 19.47 21.07 -10.55
N TYR A 569 19.87 22.35 -10.51
CA TYR A 569 19.36 23.41 -11.38
C TYR A 569 19.24 22.99 -12.86
N GLY A 570 20.25 22.29 -13.38
CA GLY A 570 20.31 21.88 -14.79
C GLY A 570 19.87 20.45 -15.07
N THR A 571 19.68 19.61 -14.05
CA THR A 571 19.42 18.17 -14.24
C THR A 571 18.04 17.73 -13.75
N CYS A 572 17.45 18.44 -12.78
CA CYS A 572 16.06 18.29 -12.38
C CYS A 572 15.12 18.90 -13.42
N ARG A 573 14.05 18.16 -13.78
CA ARG A 573 13.06 18.59 -14.78
C ARG A 573 12.27 19.86 -14.40
N PHE A 574 12.38 20.31 -13.14
CA PHE A 574 11.76 21.52 -12.62
C PHE A 574 12.76 22.38 -11.81
N GLY A 575 14.07 22.15 -11.95
CA GLY A 575 15.13 22.81 -11.18
C GLY A 575 15.22 24.31 -11.44
N VAL A 576 14.97 24.78 -12.66
CA VAL A 576 15.02 26.20 -13.02
C VAL A 576 13.95 27.00 -12.28
N SER A 577 12.70 26.52 -12.23
CA SER A 577 11.64 27.19 -11.45
C SER A 577 11.86 27.05 -9.95
N PHE A 578 12.16 25.84 -9.52
CA PHE A 578 12.31 25.49 -8.11
C PHE A 578 13.47 26.23 -7.45
N ASP A 579 14.68 26.10 -7.99
CA ASP A 579 15.89 26.64 -7.37
C ASP A 579 15.89 28.17 -7.39
N GLN A 580 15.46 28.79 -8.49
CA GLN A 580 15.37 30.26 -8.54
C GLN A 580 14.36 30.81 -7.53
N HIS A 581 13.25 30.10 -7.31
CA HIS A 581 12.28 30.49 -6.30
C HIS A 581 12.88 30.42 -4.89
N TYR A 582 13.61 29.35 -4.56
CA TYR A 582 14.13 29.15 -3.21
C TYR A 582 15.50 29.79 -2.94
N PHE A 583 16.30 30.11 -3.96
CA PHE A 583 17.66 30.66 -3.83
C PHE A 583 17.82 32.06 -4.42
N GLY A 584 16.73 32.66 -4.91
CA GLY A 584 16.69 34.08 -5.29
C GLY A 584 17.31 34.41 -6.64
N GLY A 585 17.49 33.43 -7.53
CA GLY A 585 18.09 33.62 -8.86
C GLY A 585 18.81 32.38 -9.36
N ALA A 586 19.31 32.42 -10.59
CA ALA A 586 20.09 31.36 -11.20
C ALA A 586 21.51 31.28 -10.60
N PRO A 587 22.26 30.18 -10.81
CA PRO A 587 23.61 30.03 -10.25
C PRO A 587 24.59 31.15 -10.67
N TRP A 588 24.45 31.69 -11.88
CA TRP A 588 25.32 32.74 -12.43
C TRP A 588 24.81 34.17 -12.20
N ASP A 589 23.65 34.34 -11.58
CA ASP A 589 23.12 35.68 -11.33
C ASP A 589 24.01 36.42 -10.32
N ASP A 590 24.28 37.70 -10.59
CA ASP A 590 24.90 38.58 -9.62
C ASP A 590 23.87 38.92 -8.53
N VAL A 591 24.17 38.48 -7.32
CA VAL A 591 23.37 38.75 -6.13
C VAL A 591 24.23 39.50 -5.13
N ASN A 592 23.84 40.73 -4.84
CA ASN A 592 24.50 41.61 -3.87
C ASN A 592 25.99 41.90 -4.17
N GLY A 593 26.35 42.05 -5.45
CA GLY A 593 27.72 42.38 -5.87
C GLY A 593 28.67 41.18 -5.87
N LYS A 594 28.14 39.96 -5.86
CA LYS A 594 28.90 38.71 -6.00
C LYS A 594 28.85 38.26 -7.45
N THR A 595 29.96 37.76 -7.96
CA THR A 595 30.06 37.32 -9.36
C THR A 595 29.20 36.08 -9.70
N TYR A 596 28.57 35.45 -8.71
CA TYR A 596 27.63 34.33 -8.86
C TYR A 596 26.80 34.13 -7.57
N ASN A 597 25.69 33.40 -7.67
CA ASN A 597 24.80 33.10 -6.54
C ASN A 597 25.36 31.98 -5.65
N GLU A 598 25.96 32.35 -4.52
CA GLU A 598 26.59 31.41 -3.59
C GLU A 598 25.62 30.46 -2.86
N ASN A 599 24.31 30.74 -2.86
CA ASN A 599 23.34 29.89 -2.17
C ASN A 599 23.39 28.44 -2.68
N TYR A 600 23.67 28.24 -3.96
CA TYR A 600 23.80 26.92 -4.57
C TYR A 600 24.96 26.09 -3.95
N ILE A 601 26.01 26.75 -3.45
CA ILE A 601 27.12 26.08 -2.74
C ILE A 601 26.78 25.99 -1.25
N LEU A 602 26.42 27.11 -0.62
CA LEU A 602 26.20 27.20 0.82
C LEU A 602 25.06 26.31 1.33
N LYS A 603 24.04 26.07 0.51
CA LYS A 603 22.88 25.24 0.85
C LYS A 603 23.04 23.78 0.39
N SER A 604 24.10 23.42 -0.33
CA SER A 604 24.32 22.06 -0.83
C SER A 604 24.99 21.19 0.25
N PRO A 605 24.31 20.14 0.78
CA PRO A 605 24.92 19.22 1.74
C PRO A 605 26.25 18.62 1.30
N LEU A 606 26.48 18.47 -0.02
CA LEU A 606 27.70 17.91 -0.59
C LEU A 606 28.97 18.60 -0.07
N PHE A 607 28.96 19.94 0.09
CA PHE A 607 30.13 20.71 0.51
C PHE A 607 30.37 20.71 2.02
N GLU A 608 29.48 20.07 2.80
CA GLU A 608 29.63 19.86 4.25
C GLU A 608 29.52 18.36 4.62
N ILE A 609 29.64 17.47 3.63
CA ILE A 609 29.40 16.02 3.79
C ILE A 609 30.36 15.36 4.78
N GLU A 610 31.54 15.95 4.99
CA GLU A 610 32.51 15.50 5.99
C GLU A 610 32.01 15.63 7.42
N LYS A 611 30.96 16.41 7.69
CA LYS A 611 30.36 16.53 9.02
C LYS A 611 29.51 15.32 9.39
N ILE A 612 28.97 14.61 8.40
CA ILE A 612 28.01 13.53 8.61
C ILE A 612 28.72 12.32 9.25
N LYS A 613 28.21 11.88 10.41
CA LYS A 613 28.64 10.67 11.13
C LYS A 613 27.51 9.63 11.27
N THR A 614 26.41 9.85 10.56
CA THR A 614 25.19 9.05 10.65
C THR A 614 25.27 7.87 9.67
N PRO A 615 25.00 6.62 10.10
CA PRO A 615 24.81 5.51 9.18
C PRO A 615 23.64 5.77 8.20
N THR A 616 23.92 5.75 6.90
CA THR A 616 22.97 6.23 5.87
C THR A 616 22.67 5.19 4.79
N ILE A 617 21.38 4.98 4.48
CA ILE A 617 20.94 4.16 3.34
C ILE A 617 20.19 5.02 2.32
N ILE A 618 20.70 5.06 1.08
CA ILE A 618 20.27 5.96 0.01
C ILE A 618 19.46 5.16 -1.03
N PHE A 619 18.39 5.74 -1.57
CA PHE A 619 17.53 5.12 -2.58
C PHE A 619 17.30 6.02 -3.80
N HIS A 620 17.39 5.50 -5.04
CA HIS A 620 17.01 6.23 -6.26
C HIS A 620 16.42 5.35 -7.36
N GLY A 621 15.48 5.88 -8.15
CA GLY A 621 15.08 5.29 -9.44
C GLY A 621 16.08 5.66 -10.54
N SER A 622 16.38 4.74 -11.46
CA SER A 622 17.34 5.02 -12.55
C SER A 622 16.80 5.96 -13.63
N ALA A 623 15.48 6.07 -13.75
CA ALA A 623 14.77 6.91 -14.70
C ALA A 623 14.10 8.09 -14.00
N ASP A 624 14.56 8.42 -12.78
CA ASP A 624 14.12 9.59 -12.06
C ASP A 624 14.62 10.86 -12.77
N ARG A 625 13.68 11.76 -13.05
CA ARG A 625 13.92 13.07 -13.67
C ARG A 625 13.47 14.22 -12.77
N ALA A 626 12.80 13.91 -11.66
CA ALA A 626 12.48 14.89 -10.64
C ALA A 626 13.69 15.11 -9.74
N VAL A 627 14.37 14.02 -9.35
CA VAL A 627 15.67 14.07 -8.70
C VAL A 627 16.58 13.05 -9.40
N PRO A 628 17.51 13.49 -10.26
CA PRO A 628 18.37 12.59 -11.02
C PRO A 628 19.18 11.66 -10.10
N ARG A 629 19.37 10.40 -10.53
CA ARG A 629 20.08 9.38 -9.74
C ARG A 629 21.50 9.81 -9.32
N ASP A 630 22.10 10.72 -10.09
CA ASP A 630 23.45 11.22 -9.92
C ASP A 630 23.62 11.95 -8.58
N GLN A 631 22.57 12.61 -8.09
CA GLN A 631 22.51 13.15 -6.72
C GLN A 631 22.77 12.04 -5.66
N GLY A 632 22.20 10.85 -5.88
CA GLY A 632 22.45 9.69 -5.03
C GLY A 632 23.89 9.16 -5.11
N TRP A 633 24.52 9.25 -6.29
CA TRP A 633 25.93 8.89 -6.47
C TRP A 633 26.87 9.87 -5.78
N GLU A 634 26.64 11.16 -5.96
CA GLU A 634 27.40 12.22 -5.28
C GLU A 634 27.34 12.03 -3.76
N TYR A 635 26.15 11.75 -3.22
CA TYR A 635 25.97 11.50 -1.79
C TYR A 635 26.70 10.22 -1.32
N TYR A 636 26.50 9.10 -2.01
CA TYR A 636 27.14 7.83 -1.66
C TYR A 636 28.67 7.94 -1.70
N ARG A 637 29.21 8.52 -2.77
CA ARG A 637 30.66 8.66 -2.95
C ARG A 637 31.25 9.60 -1.91
N GLY A 638 30.60 10.73 -1.64
CA GLY A 638 31.03 11.66 -0.59
C GLY A 638 31.11 10.97 0.78
N LEU A 639 30.03 10.32 1.22
CA LEU A 639 30.03 9.59 2.51
C LEU A 639 31.04 8.44 2.55
N GLN A 640 31.17 7.70 1.44
CA GLN A 640 32.14 6.60 1.34
C GLN A 640 33.58 7.11 1.50
N GLN A 641 33.94 8.22 0.87
CA GLN A 641 35.29 8.79 0.96
C GLN A 641 35.56 9.43 2.32
N VAL A 642 34.56 10.07 2.93
CA VAL A 642 34.65 10.60 4.30
C VAL A 642 34.85 9.47 5.32
N GLY A 643 34.19 8.33 5.13
CA GLY A 643 34.44 7.09 5.88
C GLY A 643 34.06 7.13 7.37
N LYS A 644 33.31 8.15 7.84
CA LYS A 644 32.95 8.31 9.25
C LYS A 644 31.82 7.39 9.73
N ALA A 645 31.01 6.87 8.81
CA ALA A 645 29.92 5.96 9.12
C ALA A 645 29.59 5.03 7.94
N PRO A 646 28.95 3.87 8.18
CA PRO A 646 28.49 3.00 7.09
C PRO A 646 27.50 3.71 6.16
N VAL A 647 27.69 3.51 4.85
CA VAL A 647 26.77 4.01 3.82
C VAL A 647 26.41 2.89 2.85
N ARG A 648 25.14 2.86 2.41
CA ARG A 648 24.65 1.94 1.38
C ARG A 648 23.82 2.70 0.35
N PHE A 649 24.00 2.39 -0.93
CA PHE A 649 23.21 2.98 -2.00
C PHE A 649 22.47 1.90 -2.80
N LEU A 650 21.15 2.04 -2.91
CA LEU A 650 20.30 1.22 -3.76
C LEU A 650 19.73 2.07 -4.88
N TRP A 651 20.02 1.69 -6.11
CA TRP A 651 19.34 2.21 -7.28
C TRP A 651 18.37 1.18 -7.86
N PHE A 652 17.26 1.63 -8.44
CA PHE A 652 16.20 0.77 -8.95
C PHE A 652 16.07 0.94 -10.48
N PRO A 653 16.51 -0.06 -11.28
CA PRO A 653 16.47 0.02 -12.73
C PRO A 653 15.07 0.27 -13.29
N ASP A 654 15.01 1.14 -14.29
CA ASP A 654 13.83 1.61 -15.02
C ASP A 654 12.72 2.19 -14.14
N GLN A 655 13.03 2.57 -12.90
CA GLN A 655 12.06 3.19 -12.01
C GLN A 655 12.13 4.71 -12.12
N PRO A 656 10.97 5.40 -12.21
CA PRO A 656 10.91 6.85 -12.12
C PRO A 656 11.02 7.29 -10.64
N HIS A 657 10.72 8.57 -10.37
CA HIS A 657 10.75 9.15 -9.03
C HIS A 657 9.98 8.37 -7.97
N GLY A 658 8.84 7.77 -8.34
CA GLY A 658 8.11 6.80 -7.51
C GLY A 658 8.34 5.37 -8.03
N LEU A 659 8.69 4.44 -7.14
CA LEU A 659 8.87 3.04 -7.51
C LEU A 659 7.54 2.43 -7.95
N GLY A 660 7.47 1.83 -9.14
CA GLY A 660 6.27 1.22 -9.71
C GLY A 660 6.23 -0.32 -9.61
N LYS A 661 7.38 -0.97 -9.48
CA LYS A 661 7.51 -2.44 -9.36
C LYS A 661 7.30 -2.91 -7.91
N ILE A 662 6.58 -4.02 -7.75
CA ILE A 662 6.29 -4.62 -6.44
C ILE A 662 7.58 -5.09 -5.76
N THR A 663 8.45 -5.77 -6.50
CA THR A 663 9.73 -6.28 -5.99
C THR A 663 10.64 -5.16 -5.50
N HIS A 664 10.68 -4.04 -6.22
CA HIS A 664 11.48 -2.88 -5.86
C HIS A 664 10.96 -2.18 -4.61
N GLN A 665 9.64 -1.96 -4.51
CA GLN A 665 9.01 -1.41 -3.29
C GLN A 665 9.27 -2.31 -2.07
N LEU A 666 9.14 -3.64 -2.22
CA LEU A 666 9.44 -4.60 -1.14
C LEU A 666 10.91 -4.61 -0.75
N ARG A 667 11.83 -4.57 -1.73
CA ARG A 667 13.28 -4.53 -1.46
C ARG A 667 13.65 -3.27 -0.70
N LYS A 668 13.14 -2.11 -1.13
CA LYS A 668 13.33 -0.82 -0.44
C LYS A 668 12.94 -0.92 1.02
N MET A 669 11.69 -1.31 1.31
CA MET A 669 11.20 -1.39 2.70
C MET A 669 12.01 -2.38 3.54
N LYS A 670 12.33 -3.56 3.00
CA LYS A 670 13.08 -4.58 3.76
C LYS A 670 14.49 -4.10 4.12
N GLU A 671 15.19 -3.48 3.18
CA GLU A 671 16.54 -2.95 3.40
C GLU A 671 16.53 -1.77 4.37
N GLU A 672 15.60 -0.83 4.20
CA GLU A 672 15.45 0.33 5.07
C GLU A 672 15.09 -0.07 6.50
N ILE A 673 14.11 -0.96 6.69
CA ILE A 673 13.74 -1.47 8.02
C ILE A 673 14.92 -2.17 8.68
N THR A 674 15.65 -3.00 7.92
CA THR A 674 16.83 -3.72 8.44
C THR A 674 17.92 -2.74 8.86
N TRP A 675 18.15 -1.68 8.08
CA TRP A 675 19.11 -0.63 8.37
C TRP A 675 18.73 0.14 9.65
N ILE A 676 17.46 0.52 9.78
CA ILE A 676 16.91 1.17 10.99
C ILE A 676 17.08 0.26 12.21
N GLU A 677 16.72 -1.03 12.13
CA GLU A 677 16.89 -1.96 13.25
C GLU A 677 18.36 -2.12 13.65
N THR A 678 19.26 -2.17 12.68
CA THR A 678 20.69 -2.34 12.92
C THR A 678 21.27 -1.15 13.67
N TYR A 679 21.04 0.07 13.19
CA TYR A 679 21.75 1.25 13.69
C TYR A 679 20.98 2.06 14.74
N LEU A 680 19.64 2.04 14.72
CA LEU A 680 18.82 2.74 15.72
C LEU A 680 18.47 1.85 16.92
N LEU A 681 18.24 0.56 16.67
CA LEU A 681 17.80 -0.39 17.70
C LEU A 681 18.90 -1.37 18.12
N ASN A 682 20.11 -1.25 17.57
CA ASN A 682 21.27 -2.12 17.84
C ASN A 682 20.95 -3.62 17.64
N LYS A 683 20.14 -3.96 16.63
CA LYS A 683 19.78 -5.34 16.29
C LYS A 683 20.56 -5.79 15.05
N PRO A 684 21.66 -6.55 15.20
CA PRO A 684 22.45 -6.98 14.05
C PRO A 684 21.64 -7.88 13.12
N THR A 685 21.97 -7.86 11.83
CA THR A 685 21.34 -8.73 10.85
C THR A 685 21.71 -10.18 11.11
N THR A 686 20.74 -10.99 11.56
CA THR A 686 20.92 -12.44 11.76
C THR A 686 20.61 -13.27 10.51
N ARG A 687 20.31 -12.61 9.38
CA ARG A 687 19.94 -13.26 8.14
C ARG A 687 21.17 -13.91 7.50
N ASN A 688 21.19 -15.24 7.47
CA ASN A 688 22.13 -16.00 6.67
C ASN A 688 21.56 -16.19 5.25
N GLU A 689 22.09 -15.47 4.27
CA GLU A 689 21.61 -15.54 2.88
C GLU A 689 21.93 -16.87 2.18
N ALA A 690 22.93 -17.61 2.66
CA ALA A 690 23.24 -18.96 2.18
C ALA A 690 22.26 -20.01 2.74
N PHE A 691 21.54 -19.70 3.83
CA PHE A 691 20.62 -20.64 4.46
C PHE A 691 19.20 -20.53 3.91
N LYS A 692 18.81 -21.49 3.07
CA LYS A 692 17.40 -21.69 2.69
C LYS A 692 16.71 -22.47 3.81
N LYS A 693 15.82 -21.81 4.56
CA LYS A 693 15.08 -22.41 5.71
C LYS A 693 14.32 -23.70 5.38
N GLU A 694 13.89 -23.84 4.13
CA GLU A 694 13.14 -25.01 3.63
C GLU A 694 14.02 -26.01 2.85
N SER A 695 15.35 -25.91 2.98
CA SER A 695 16.30 -26.90 2.44
C SER A 695 16.32 -28.17 3.31
N PRO A 696 16.90 -29.28 2.82
CA PRO A 696 17.17 -30.45 3.64
C PRO A 696 17.90 -30.12 4.95
N LEU A 697 18.92 -29.24 4.89
CA LEU A 697 19.61 -28.73 6.08
C LEU A 697 18.66 -27.98 7.03
N GLY A 698 17.77 -27.15 6.47
CA GLY A 698 16.78 -26.45 7.28
C GLY A 698 15.77 -27.35 7.96
N ASN A 699 15.37 -28.45 7.32
CA ASN A 699 14.53 -29.47 7.95
C ASN A 699 15.28 -30.24 9.03
N ILE A 700 16.54 -30.63 8.81
CA ILE A 700 17.38 -31.29 9.82
C ILE A 700 17.54 -30.39 11.06
N LEU A 701 17.87 -29.11 10.88
CA LEU A 701 18.00 -28.16 11.98
C LEU A 701 16.69 -27.98 12.76
N LYS A 702 15.53 -28.04 12.10
CA LYS A 702 14.22 -28.06 12.77
C LYS A 702 14.00 -29.34 13.55
N LEU A 703 14.37 -30.50 13.01
CA LEU A 703 14.24 -31.78 13.71
C LEU A 703 15.16 -31.88 14.93
N GLN A 704 16.30 -31.18 14.93
CA GLN A 704 17.20 -31.12 16.10
C GLN A 704 16.61 -30.36 17.30
N SER A 705 15.62 -29.48 17.09
CA SER A 705 14.96 -28.77 18.20
C SER A 705 13.81 -29.58 18.83
N VAL A 706 13.52 -30.75 18.28
CA VAL A 706 12.49 -31.67 18.76
C VAL A 706 13.01 -32.47 19.96
N LYS A 707 12.13 -32.82 20.92
CA LYS A 707 12.56 -33.61 22.07
C LYS A 707 13.06 -34.98 21.60
N SER A 708 14.29 -35.31 21.98
CA SER A 708 14.88 -36.62 21.70
C SER A 708 15.82 -37.04 22.82
N VAL A 709 15.99 -38.35 22.97
CA VAL A 709 16.82 -38.99 23.99
C VAL A 709 17.73 -39.98 23.28
N ASN A 710 19.04 -39.72 23.28
CA ASN A 710 20.04 -40.53 22.56
C ASN A 710 19.68 -40.77 21.07
N GLY A 711 19.11 -39.76 20.39
CA GLY A 711 18.70 -39.84 18.98
C GLY A 711 17.31 -40.45 18.75
N LEU A 712 16.60 -40.86 19.80
CA LEU A 712 15.22 -41.37 19.71
C LEU A 712 14.23 -40.24 19.97
N TYR A 713 13.26 -40.03 19.07
CA TYR A 713 12.26 -38.97 19.25
C TYR A 713 11.35 -39.26 20.43
N GLY A 714 11.06 -38.25 21.25
CA GLY A 714 10.26 -38.37 22.47
C GLY A 714 10.97 -37.80 23.71
N GLU A 715 10.39 -38.05 24.88
CA GLU A 715 10.92 -37.63 26.17
C GLU A 715 10.91 -38.78 27.18
N LEU A 716 11.73 -38.70 28.23
CA LEU A 716 11.73 -39.70 29.30
C LEU A 716 10.68 -39.38 30.35
N ASN A 717 9.90 -40.40 30.72
CA ASN A 717 9.07 -40.42 31.91
C ASN A 717 9.32 -41.73 32.65
N ASN A 718 9.78 -41.67 33.91
CA ASN A 718 10.13 -42.85 34.71
C ASN A 718 11.08 -43.83 33.97
N ASN A 719 12.13 -43.31 33.32
CA ASN A 719 13.08 -44.07 32.48
C ASN A 719 12.47 -44.82 31.29
N LYS A 720 11.24 -44.48 30.89
CA LYS A 720 10.59 -44.99 29.68
C LYS A 720 10.47 -43.86 28.65
N LEU A 721 10.78 -44.17 27.40
CA LEU A 721 10.63 -43.23 26.29
C LEU A 721 9.14 -43.11 25.92
N ILE A 722 8.60 -41.90 26.02
CA ILE A 722 7.22 -41.58 25.68
C ILE A 722 7.15 -40.56 24.54
N PRO A 723 6.03 -40.48 23.80
CA PRO A 723 5.89 -39.53 22.68
C PRO A 723 5.83 -38.08 23.16
N GLU A 724 6.48 -37.18 22.42
CA GLU A 724 6.30 -35.74 22.62
C GLU A 724 4.92 -35.30 22.11
N THR A 725 4.21 -34.52 22.93
CA THR A 725 2.97 -33.86 22.52
C THR A 725 3.12 -32.34 22.46
N VAL A 726 2.45 -31.72 21.50
CA VAL A 726 2.45 -30.27 21.26
C VAL A 726 1.05 -29.70 21.30
N SER A 727 0.89 -28.53 21.94
CA SER A 727 -0.40 -27.86 22.07
C SER A 727 -0.88 -27.32 20.72
N ILE A 728 -2.12 -27.65 20.35
CA ILE A 728 -2.73 -27.27 19.06
C ILE A 728 -3.66 -26.05 19.15
N GLN A 729 -4.10 -25.68 20.35
CA GLN A 729 -5.05 -24.59 20.61
C GLN A 729 -4.83 -23.96 22.02
N LYS A 730 -5.64 -22.96 22.42
CA LYS A 730 -5.59 -22.36 23.77
C LYS A 730 -6.29 -23.22 24.84
N ASP A 731 -7.07 -24.21 24.43
CA ASP A 731 -7.52 -25.27 25.33
C ASP A 731 -6.36 -26.25 25.57
N SER A 732 -6.34 -26.92 26.71
CA SER A 732 -5.20 -27.75 27.17
C SER A 732 -4.88 -28.96 26.27
N THR A 733 -5.53 -29.09 25.11
CA THR A 733 -5.39 -30.23 24.21
C THR A 733 -4.07 -30.16 23.44
N SER A 734 -3.31 -31.25 23.50
CA SER A 734 -2.07 -31.46 22.75
C SER A 734 -2.18 -32.68 21.85
N ILE A 735 -1.42 -32.69 20.76
CA ILE A 735 -1.33 -33.81 19.82
C ILE A 735 0.10 -34.35 19.79
N GLY A 736 0.27 -35.64 19.54
CA GLY A 736 1.59 -36.22 19.24
C GLY A 736 2.24 -35.50 18.07
N ARG A 737 3.47 -35.01 18.27
CA ARG A 737 4.23 -34.30 17.22
C ARG A 737 4.50 -35.22 16.02
N PHE A 738 4.73 -36.50 16.31
CA PHE A 738 4.90 -37.59 15.35
C PHE A 738 3.88 -38.69 15.60
N GLU A 739 3.82 -39.64 14.68
CA GLU A 739 3.29 -40.99 14.92
C GLU A 739 4.12 -41.67 16.04
N VAL A 740 3.48 -42.52 16.85
CA VAL A 740 4.21 -43.30 17.87
C VAL A 740 5.26 -44.17 17.20
N THR A 741 6.51 -44.06 17.65
CA THR A 741 7.64 -44.77 17.02
C THR A 741 7.81 -46.19 17.55
N ASN A 742 8.52 -47.02 16.80
CA ASN A 742 8.88 -48.38 17.21
C ASN A 742 9.60 -48.44 18.57
N ALA A 743 10.51 -47.50 18.84
CA ALA A 743 11.21 -47.42 20.12
C ALA A 743 10.27 -47.08 21.29
N GLN A 744 9.31 -46.19 21.07
CA GLN A 744 8.30 -45.83 22.07
C GLN A 744 7.35 -47.01 22.36
N LEU A 745 6.95 -47.76 21.32
CA LEU A 745 6.13 -48.96 21.51
C LEU A 745 6.90 -50.08 22.23
N LYS A 746 8.21 -50.24 21.95
CA LYS A 746 9.06 -51.21 22.66
C LYS A 746 9.24 -50.88 24.14
N ALA A 747 9.17 -49.60 24.53
CA ALA A 747 9.18 -49.20 25.94
C ALA A 747 7.97 -49.75 26.72
N PHE A 748 6.83 -49.90 26.05
CA PHE A 748 5.61 -50.56 26.54
C PHE A 748 5.71 -52.09 26.45
N LYS A 749 6.05 -52.61 25.28
CA LYS A 749 6.05 -54.04 24.96
C LYS A 749 7.49 -54.50 24.67
N GLN A 750 8.19 -55.01 25.68
CA GLN A 750 9.64 -55.30 25.57
C GLN A 750 9.98 -56.35 24.51
N ASN A 751 9.08 -57.30 24.25
CA ASN A 751 9.23 -58.31 23.20
C ASN A 751 8.82 -57.81 21.79
N TYR A 752 8.48 -56.52 21.63
CA TYR A 752 8.26 -55.93 20.32
C TYR A 752 9.57 -55.83 19.54
N THR A 753 9.56 -56.40 18.34
CA THR A 753 10.73 -56.48 17.44
C THR A 753 10.53 -55.58 16.23
N TYR A 754 11.59 -54.90 15.82
CA TYR A 754 11.66 -54.09 14.61
C TYR A 754 13.07 -54.17 14.02
N ALA A 755 13.23 -53.86 12.74
CA ALA A 755 14.53 -53.90 12.06
C ALA A 755 15.53 -52.88 12.67
N VAL A 756 16.82 -53.23 12.71
CA VAL A 756 17.86 -52.31 13.21
C VAL A 756 17.87 -51.03 12.37
N GLY A 757 17.94 -49.86 13.02
CA GLY A 757 17.85 -48.56 12.34
C GLY A 757 16.41 -48.06 12.11
N HIS A 758 15.39 -48.84 12.51
CA HIS A 758 13.97 -48.46 12.39
C HIS A 758 13.37 -47.95 13.70
N GLU A 759 14.19 -47.50 14.66
CA GLU A 759 13.76 -47.05 15.99
C GLU A 759 12.77 -45.87 15.92
N ASN A 760 13.03 -44.94 15.00
CA ASN A 760 12.20 -43.75 14.75
C ASN A 760 11.21 -43.93 13.59
N TYR A 761 10.95 -45.15 13.12
CA TYR A 761 9.87 -45.40 12.16
C TYR A 761 8.54 -45.53 12.91
N PRO A 762 7.41 -45.20 12.28
CA PRO A 762 6.11 -45.39 12.92
C PRO A 762 5.90 -46.86 13.28
N ALA A 763 5.32 -47.07 14.45
CA ALA A 763 4.88 -48.38 14.88
C ALA A 763 3.56 -48.74 14.19
N VAL A 764 3.56 -49.89 13.51
CA VAL A 764 2.37 -50.45 12.86
C VAL A 764 1.77 -51.49 13.80
N VAL A 765 0.50 -51.30 14.17
CA VAL A 765 -0.17 -52.11 15.21
C VAL A 765 -1.65 -52.32 14.89
N ASP A 766 -2.26 -53.31 15.53
CA ASP A 766 -3.72 -53.43 15.60
C ASP A 766 -4.32 -52.45 16.63
N LEU A 767 -5.64 -52.27 16.55
CA LEU A 767 -6.38 -51.33 17.41
C LEU A 767 -6.32 -51.74 18.89
N GLU A 768 -6.26 -53.04 19.20
CA GLU A 768 -6.19 -53.54 20.56
C GLU A 768 -4.86 -53.17 21.21
N THR A 769 -3.75 -53.40 20.51
CA THR A 769 -2.40 -53.00 20.92
C THR A 769 -2.30 -51.49 21.09
N ALA A 770 -2.90 -50.71 20.19
CA ALA A 770 -2.95 -49.25 20.32
C ALA A 770 -3.68 -48.80 21.60
N LYS A 771 -4.85 -49.39 21.90
CA LYS A 771 -5.61 -49.11 23.13
C LYS A 771 -4.82 -49.52 24.38
N ASN A 772 -4.16 -50.67 24.36
CA ASN A 772 -3.33 -51.14 25.46
C ASN A 772 -2.10 -50.24 25.71
N TYR A 773 -1.45 -49.77 24.64
CA TYR A 773 -0.36 -48.81 24.72
C TYR A 773 -0.81 -47.49 25.38
N ILE A 774 -1.96 -46.95 24.98
CA ILE A 774 -2.53 -45.73 25.56
C ILE A 774 -2.85 -45.91 27.04
N ASN A 775 -3.49 -47.02 27.41
CA ASN A 775 -3.79 -47.32 28.81
C ASN A 775 -2.52 -47.43 29.67
N TRP A 776 -1.46 -48.04 29.14
CA TRP A 776 -0.16 -48.06 29.79
C TRP A 776 0.45 -46.66 29.93
N LEU A 777 0.39 -45.84 28.88
CA LEU A 777 0.92 -44.48 28.87
C LEU A 777 0.21 -43.58 29.90
N ASN A 778 -1.11 -43.73 30.05
CA ASN A 778 -1.92 -43.04 31.05
C ASN A 778 -1.47 -43.41 32.47
N LYS A 779 -1.30 -44.71 32.74
CA LYS A 779 -0.82 -45.21 34.04
C LYS A 779 0.61 -44.76 34.36
N LEU A 780 1.49 -44.77 33.35
CA LEU A 780 2.90 -44.42 33.51
C LEU A 780 3.08 -42.94 33.86
N THR A 781 2.32 -42.07 33.19
CA THR A 781 2.56 -40.61 33.23
C THR A 781 1.60 -39.84 34.13
N GLY A 782 0.47 -40.44 34.51
CA GLY A 782 -0.62 -39.76 35.23
C GLY A 782 -1.44 -38.76 34.39
N ASN A 783 -1.15 -38.63 33.08
CA ASN A 783 -1.93 -37.78 32.17
C ASN A 783 -2.98 -38.59 31.40
N VAL A 784 -3.94 -37.89 30.80
CA VAL A 784 -4.98 -38.49 29.96
C VAL A 784 -4.57 -38.43 28.49
N TYR A 785 -4.09 -39.55 27.96
CA TYR A 785 -3.90 -39.77 26.53
C TYR A 785 -5.06 -40.60 25.96
N ARG A 786 -5.42 -40.31 24.70
CA ARG A 786 -6.43 -41.04 23.94
C ARG A 786 -6.17 -40.98 22.44
N LEU A 787 -6.92 -41.78 21.69
CA LEU A 787 -7.03 -41.60 20.24
C LEU A 787 -7.87 -40.35 19.93
N PRO A 788 -7.71 -39.77 18.73
CA PRO A 788 -8.61 -38.74 18.22
C PRO A 788 -10.08 -39.22 18.25
N ASN A 789 -10.98 -38.30 18.54
CA ASN A 789 -12.41 -38.55 18.33
C ASN A 789 -12.79 -38.34 16.85
N LYS A 790 -14.01 -38.74 16.45
CA LYS A 790 -14.47 -38.65 15.06
C LYS A 790 -14.39 -37.24 14.46
N LYS A 791 -14.63 -36.19 15.26
CA LYS A 791 -14.57 -34.79 14.82
C LYS A 791 -13.13 -34.33 14.59
N GLU A 792 -12.23 -34.66 15.51
CA GLU A 792 -10.79 -34.39 15.39
C GLU A 792 -10.19 -35.15 14.21
N ALA A 793 -10.49 -36.45 14.08
CA ALA A 793 -10.07 -37.28 12.96
C ALA A 793 -10.52 -36.69 11.61
N LYS A 794 -11.77 -36.21 11.51
CA LYS A 794 -12.26 -35.53 10.29
C LYS A 794 -11.46 -34.27 9.96
N ALA A 795 -11.08 -33.48 10.98
CA ALA A 795 -10.27 -32.28 10.79
C ALA A 795 -8.82 -32.61 10.39
N LEU A 796 -8.22 -33.61 11.04
CA LEU A 796 -6.87 -34.11 10.73
C LEU A 796 -6.83 -34.72 9.34
N HIS A 797 -7.82 -35.52 8.96
CA HIS A 797 -7.94 -36.09 7.63
C HIS A 797 -8.03 -35.02 6.54
N LYS A 798 -8.80 -33.94 6.75
CA LYS A 798 -8.86 -32.80 5.82
C LYS A 798 -7.49 -32.14 5.64
N SER A 799 -6.67 -32.09 6.68
CA SER A 799 -5.31 -31.55 6.61
C SER A 799 -4.35 -32.52 5.91
N ALA A 800 -4.42 -33.81 6.24
CA ALA A 800 -3.71 -34.90 5.58
C ALA A 800 -3.93 -34.90 4.06
N ARG A 801 -5.19 -34.80 3.59
CA ARG A 801 -5.53 -34.75 2.16
C ARG A 801 -4.78 -33.68 1.37
N LYS A 802 -4.60 -32.49 1.96
CA LYS A 802 -3.93 -31.37 1.28
C LYS A 802 -2.47 -31.66 0.96
N VAL A 803 -1.84 -32.57 1.70
CA VAL A 803 -0.42 -32.89 1.55
C VAL A 803 -0.17 -34.30 1.02
N ALA A 804 -1.17 -35.21 1.07
CA ALA A 804 -1.05 -36.62 0.65
C ALA A 804 -0.35 -36.80 -0.72
N SER A 805 -0.73 -36.02 -1.74
CA SER A 805 -0.07 -36.04 -3.07
C SER A 805 1.45 -35.78 -3.08
N LYS A 806 2.02 -35.32 -1.96
CA LYS A 806 3.44 -34.93 -1.80
C LYS A 806 4.12 -35.62 -0.62
N GLU A 807 3.38 -36.41 0.15
CA GLU A 807 3.86 -37.18 1.30
C GLU A 807 4.14 -38.63 0.90
N ASN A 808 4.53 -39.48 1.86
CA ASN A 808 5.09 -40.82 1.62
C ASN A 808 4.16 -41.89 1.03
N ILE A 809 3.15 -41.58 0.24
CA ILE A 809 2.21 -42.54 -0.37
C ILE A 809 2.80 -43.24 -1.62
N VAL A 810 2.06 -44.16 -2.24
CA VAL A 810 2.53 -44.90 -3.43
C VAL A 810 2.85 -43.96 -4.61
N ASN A 811 2.13 -42.83 -4.77
CA ASN A 811 2.43 -41.83 -5.80
C ASN A 811 3.83 -41.21 -5.62
N TYR A 812 4.27 -41.01 -4.37
CA TYR A 812 5.61 -40.49 -4.07
C TYR A 812 6.69 -41.47 -4.52
N TRP A 813 6.50 -42.77 -4.24
CA TRP A 813 7.44 -43.81 -4.65
C TRP A 813 7.42 -44.08 -6.15
N ALA A 814 6.28 -43.89 -6.81
CA ALA A 814 6.19 -43.94 -8.27
C ALA A 814 6.90 -42.75 -8.95
N GLY A 815 7.04 -41.62 -8.26
CA GLY A 815 7.61 -40.38 -8.80
C GLY A 815 6.65 -39.58 -9.68
N TYR A 816 5.38 -39.97 -9.78
CA TYR A 816 4.32 -39.27 -10.52
C TYR A 816 2.93 -39.59 -9.93
N GLN A 817 1.92 -38.83 -10.35
CA GLN A 817 0.53 -39.06 -9.94
C GLN A 817 -0.04 -40.28 -10.69
N LEU A 818 -0.24 -41.39 -9.98
CA LEU A 818 -0.79 -42.62 -10.54
C LEU A 818 -2.28 -42.48 -10.88
N THR A 819 -2.71 -43.12 -11.97
CA THR A 819 -4.13 -43.43 -12.20
C THR A 819 -4.54 -44.72 -11.47
N PRO A 820 -5.84 -44.99 -11.27
CA PRO A 820 -6.27 -46.26 -10.68
C PRO A 820 -5.74 -47.48 -11.46
N SER A 821 -5.70 -47.41 -12.79
CA SER A 821 -5.15 -48.46 -13.65
C SER A 821 -3.63 -48.62 -13.55
N ASP A 822 -2.88 -47.54 -13.30
CA ASP A 822 -1.44 -47.63 -13.07
C ASP A 822 -1.14 -48.22 -11.70
N PHE A 823 -1.95 -47.90 -10.70
CA PHE A 823 -1.80 -48.44 -9.36
C PHE A 823 -1.97 -49.97 -9.34
N GLU A 824 -2.98 -50.53 -10.02
CA GLU A 824 -3.16 -51.98 -10.14
C GLU A 824 -1.91 -52.69 -10.70
N LYS A 825 -1.28 -52.09 -11.73
CA LYS A 825 -0.04 -52.62 -12.33
C LYS A 825 1.16 -52.47 -11.40
N LEU A 826 1.27 -51.32 -10.74
CA LEU A 826 2.37 -51.04 -9.82
C LEU A 826 2.30 -51.92 -8.57
N GLN A 827 1.09 -52.26 -8.10
CA GLN A 827 0.88 -53.11 -6.94
C GLN A 827 1.52 -54.50 -7.11
N LEU A 828 1.49 -55.07 -8.33
CA LEU A 828 2.21 -56.31 -8.64
C LEU A 828 3.72 -56.15 -8.45
N LYS A 829 4.27 -54.99 -8.80
CA LYS A 829 5.71 -54.69 -8.65
C LYS A 829 6.10 -54.38 -7.20
N LEU A 830 5.16 -53.86 -6.39
CA LEU A 830 5.40 -53.63 -4.96
C LEU A 830 5.73 -54.93 -4.21
N ASN A 831 5.25 -56.09 -4.69
CA ASN A 831 5.61 -57.39 -4.12
C ASN A 831 7.11 -57.75 -4.25
N ASP A 832 7.83 -57.14 -5.20
CA ASP A 832 9.27 -57.35 -5.36
C ASP A 832 10.11 -56.53 -4.36
N VAL A 833 9.48 -55.58 -3.65
CA VAL A 833 10.18 -54.67 -2.74
C VAL A 833 10.55 -55.42 -1.46
N LYS A 834 11.86 -55.66 -1.29
CA LYS A 834 12.42 -56.37 -0.12
C LYS A 834 12.61 -55.49 1.12
N THR A 835 12.29 -54.20 1.02
CA THR A 835 12.47 -53.18 2.06
C THR A 835 11.15 -52.47 2.35
N SER A 836 11.01 -51.86 3.52
CA SER A 836 9.80 -51.09 3.82
C SER A 836 9.72 -49.78 3.04
N LEU A 837 8.53 -49.41 2.54
CA LEU A 837 8.22 -48.08 2.02
C LEU A 837 7.99 -47.04 3.13
N LEU A 838 7.90 -47.47 4.38
CA LEU A 838 7.83 -46.54 5.51
C LEU A 838 9.13 -45.73 5.59
N LYS A 839 9.04 -44.51 6.13
CA LYS A 839 10.19 -43.65 6.41
C LYS A 839 10.29 -43.35 7.90
N PRO A 840 11.46 -42.94 8.42
CA PRO A 840 11.56 -42.39 9.76
C PRO A 840 10.58 -41.22 9.91
N VAL A 841 9.92 -41.12 11.08
CA VAL A 841 9.06 -39.98 11.38
C VAL A 841 9.86 -38.68 11.25
N GLY A 842 9.25 -37.63 10.71
CA GLY A 842 9.90 -36.36 10.45
C GLY A 842 10.67 -36.28 9.13
N SER A 843 10.69 -37.33 8.32
CA SER A 843 11.38 -37.31 7.00
C SER A 843 10.79 -36.29 6.02
N PHE A 844 9.54 -35.89 6.24
CA PHE A 844 8.80 -34.97 5.39
C PHE A 844 8.45 -33.67 6.11
N LYS A 845 7.85 -32.74 5.36
CA LYS A 845 7.57 -31.40 5.87
C LYS A 845 6.40 -31.45 6.85
N ALA A 846 6.56 -30.85 8.02
CA ALA A 846 5.46 -30.73 8.98
C ALA A 846 4.24 -29.97 8.40
N VAL A 847 3.06 -30.46 8.75
CA VAL A 847 1.77 -29.81 8.57
C VAL A 847 1.46 -28.96 9.79
N LYS A 848 1.09 -27.69 9.57
CA LYS A 848 0.74 -26.79 10.66
C LYS A 848 -0.72 -27.01 11.10
N ILE A 849 -0.93 -27.46 12.33
CA ILE A 849 -2.24 -27.63 12.96
C ILE A 849 -2.34 -26.65 14.13
N GLY A 850 -3.17 -25.61 13.96
CA GLY A 850 -3.21 -24.49 14.90
C GLY A 850 -1.86 -23.77 14.99
N ASN A 851 -1.23 -23.79 16.16
CA ASN A 851 0.13 -23.25 16.37
C ASN A 851 1.24 -24.31 16.32
N ALA A 852 0.90 -25.59 16.22
CA ALA A 852 1.86 -26.69 16.24
C ALA A 852 2.28 -27.15 14.85
N GLU A 853 3.53 -27.62 14.74
CA GLU A 853 4.07 -28.32 13.58
C GLU A 853 4.02 -29.83 13.82
N ILE A 854 3.20 -30.52 13.01
CA ILE A 854 2.90 -31.95 13.12
C ILE A 854 3.51 -32.67 11.93
N TYR A 855 4.31 -33.68 12.17
CA TYR A 855 5.00 -34.43 11.12
C TYR A 855 4.23 -35.70 10.75
N ASP A 856 4.47 -36.16 9.53
CA ASP A 856 3.98 -37.43 8.97
C ASP A 856 2.45 -37.52 8.87
N LEU A 857 1.75 -36.38 8.97
CA LEU A 857 0.29 -36.34 8.97
C LEU A 857 -0.26 -36.73 7.59
N GLY A 858 -0.73 -37.97 7.46
CA GLY A 858 -1.51 -38.42 6.30
C GLY A 858 -0.71 -38.97 5.14
N GLY A 859 0.41 -39.63 5.39
CA GLY A 859 1.12 -40.30 4.29
C GLY A 859 2.16 -41.34 4.67
N ASN A 860 2.54 -41.50 5.94
CA ASN A 860 3.50 -42.53 6.34
C ASN A 860 2.79 -43.81 6.79
N VAL A 861 1.93 -43.74 7.81
CA VAL A 861 0.95 -44.78 8.15
C VAL A 861 -0.46 -44.18 8.24
N ALA A 862 -1.50 -45.01 8.05
CA ALA A 862 -2.84 -44.62 8.46
C ALA A 862 -2.90 -44.53 9.99
N GLU A 863 -3.86 -43.79 10.55
CA GLU A 863 -3.91 -43.50 11.98
C GLU A 863 -5.25 -43.88 12.59
N PHE A 864 -5.23 -44.51 13.77
CA PHE A 864 -6.46 -44.85 14.49
C PHE A 864 -7.16 -43.62 15.06
N TYR A 865 -8.49 -43.62 15.00
CA TYR A 865 -9.39 -42.86 15.87
C TYR A 865 -10.32 -43.86 16.59
N ASN A 866 -11.15 -43.40 17.54
CA ASN A 866 -11.93 -44.28 18.44
C ASN A 866 -12.57 -45.53 17.79
N ASP A 867 -13.15 -45.37 16.59
CA ASP A 867 -13.92 -46.42 15.90
C ASP A 867 -13.51 -46.59 14.42
N GLY A 868 -12.28 -46.23 14.03
CA GLY A 868 -11.82 -46.39 12.65
C GLY A 868 -10.42 -45.85 12.39
N ILE A 869 -10.09 -45.64 11.11
CA ILE A 869 -8.80 -45.09 10.68
C ILE A 869 -8.98 -43.84 9.80
N TYR A 870 -7.99 -42.96 9.80
CA TYR A 870 -7.91 -41.81 8.90
C TYR A 870 -6.48 -41.61 8.38
N GLY A 871 -6.33 -40.82 7.32
CA GLY A 871 -5.02 -40.57 6.71
C GLY A 871 -4.66 -41.64 5.68
N TYR A 872 -3.40 -41.68 5.28
CA TYR A 872 -2.91 -42.60 4.24
C TYR A 872 -1.61 -43.22 4.71
N SER A 873 -1.36 -44.45 4.32
CA SER A 873 -0.09 -45.12 4.49
C SER A 873 0.80 -45.03 3.26
N ALA A 874 2.06 -45.43 3.42
CA ALA A 874 3.00 -45.49 2.31
C ALA A 874 2.64 -46.48 1.20
N TYR A 875 1.68 -47.36 1.46
CA TYR A 875 1.19 -48.39 0.55
C TYR A 875 -0.20 -48.07 0.01
N ASP A 876 -0.82 -46.99 0.47
CA ASP A 876 -2.16 -46.59 0.03
C ASP A 876 -2.08 -45.77 -1.27
N TYR A 877 -3.03 -46.01 -2.16
CA TYR A 877 -3.26 -45.17 -3.34
C TYR A 877 -4.08 -43.93 -2.98
N TYR A 878 -3.64 -42.76 -3.44
CA TYR A 878 -4.38 -41.51 -3.30
C TYR A 878 -4.95 -41.05 -4.64
N ASP A 879 -6.27 -41.18 -4.77
CA ASP A 879 -7.05 -40.62 -5.86
C ASP A 879 -7.47 -39.18 -5.53
N VAL A 880 -7.03 -38.23 -6.36
CA VAL A 880 -7.41 -36.82 -6.20
C VAL A 880 -8.88 -36.54 -6.54
N TYR A 881 -9.58 -37.50 -7.16
CA TYR A 881 -10.96 -37.37 -7.62
C TYR A 881 -11.98 -38.20 -6.83
N ASN A 882 -11.56 -39.11 -5.94
CA ASN A 882 -12.47 -39.97 -5.17
C ASN A 882 -12.11 -40.03 -3.68
N ASP A 883 -12.95 -39.43 -2.84
CA ASP A 883 -12.56 -38.91 -1.54
C ASP A 883 -13.43 -39.47 -0.37
N GLU A 884 -14.27 -40.48 -0.61
CA GLU A 884 -15.32 -40.91 0.34
C GLU A 884 -15.23 -42.36 0.85
N ASN A 885 -14.36 -43.21 0.28
CA ASN A 885 -14.22 -44.56 0.81
C ASN A 885 -13.49 -44.56 2.16
N LEU A 886 -14.04 -45.28 3.14
CA LEU A 886 -13.34 -45.64 4.37
C LEU A 886 -12.03 -46.33 3.96
N LEU A 887 -10.91 -45.67 4.26
CA LEU A 887 -9.59 -46.25 4.07
C LEU A 887 -9.52 -47.57 4.84
N LYS A 888 -9.10 -48.63 4.16
CA LYS A 888 -8.66 -49.88 4.78
C LYS A 888 -7.17 -49.95 4.52
N SER A 889 -6.36 -49.78 5.56
CA SER A 889 -4.91 -49.82 5.45
C SER A 889 -4.36 -50.86 6.41
N ASP A 890 -3.54 -51.77 5.87
CA ASP A 890 -2.83 -52.78 6.67
C ASP A 890 -1.68 -52.14 7.49
N TYR A 891 -1.32 -50.90 7.16
CA TYR A 891 -0.28 -50.12 7.83
C TYR A 891 -0.91 -48.99 8.63
N THR A 892 -1.44 -49.34 9.79
CA THR A 892 -2.05 -48.37 10.72
C THR A 892 -1.20 -48.20 11.98
N GLY A 893 -0.95 -46.97 12.38
CA GLY A 893 -0.24 -46.60 13.60
C GLY A 893 -1.05 -45.72 14.54
N ILE A 894 -0.35 -45.15 15.52
CA ILE A 894 -0.96 -44.40 16.62
C ILE A 894 -0.58 -42.93 16.52
N ARG A 895 -1.56 -42.04 16.53
CA ARG A 895 -1.38 -40.61 16.84
C ARG A 895 -2.16 -40.28 18.10
N LEU A 896 -1.46 -39.69 19.08
CA LEU A 896 -2.03 -39.43 20.40
C LEU A 896 -2.66 -38.04 20.49
N ILE A 897 -3.77 -37.94 21.22
CA ILE A 897 -4.26 -36.70 21.83
C ILE A 897 -3.98 -36.78 23.33
N LYS A 898 -3.50 -35.69 23.92
CA LYS A 898 -3.32 -35.49 25.36
C LYS A 898 -4.23 -34.37 25.82
N GLU A 899 -4.98 -34.60 26.91
CA GLU A 899 -5.89 -33.63 27.52
C GLU A 899 -5.31 -32.91 28.74
#